data_AF-A0A7X5Y927-F1
#
_entry.id   AF-A0A7X5Y927-F1
#
_cell.length_a   1.000
_cell.length_b   1.000
_cell.length_c   1.000
_cell.angle_alpha   90.00
_cell.angle_beta   90.00
_cell.angle_gamma   90.00
#
_symmetry.space_group_name_H-M   'P 1'
#
loop_
_entity.id
_entity.type
_entity.pdbx_description
1 polymer ?
#
loop_
_entity_poly.entity_id
_entity_poly.type
_entity_poly.pdbx_seq_one_letter_code
_entity_poly.pdbx_strand_id
1 'polypeptide(L)'
;MNEMDDLDRQLTAAFDGKVVRKDLLHRIKKGTNVPTFVLEFLLARFCASDDQAEIDAGMEAVLATLQDNYVRPDEANAAQSKVATKGKHRFIDKVHVRFVEKEKRHWASLENFNSQRIAVGEKFYRDNDRLLEGGIWAEVSLAHNAIDEDDYAFYIEDLRPIQLSRFDFQHYSDTRRNFSRDQWLDVLMRSVGLEPSKLSSRVKLHYVARLAPLVEPNYNYIELGPRGTGKSYFFSEFSPYATLISGGQATKATLFYNNARRKVGLVGYWDTVAFDEVGGIKVRDPDTIQIMKDFMANGRFSRGAEVIADASLSFVGNIDMSVEQVVNSTEYDLFQPLPPELDLAVMDRFAAYIPGWEMPKNSSEFLTSRYGFITDYLAEAFHFQFKHTNRYEEVSRRIKLGKAVEGRDEKGIKKTVSAFLKILHPDGPPTDAEFETYVAYAVECRRRVKEQMNKRKPDDEFAAIHLSYRNANGDEIVVFCPESKHAAATQEPARRSLKVIDQPRAASEQTHQVSESPAASVVGLEATRAELSEQHFTILYGDTGYSYESLMGPYLRGAKEIVIEDPYIRLQHQIQNFVRFCEAAVKAGTVKKIQLVTSFEDQAQAVEAGNKLEDLKQSLIEADVELDVSINQNLHDREIRLDNGWTIKIGRGLDFYQRPGSWFELGTSDLSLRRCLETKVDIFKCSAAA
;
A
#
# COMPACT_ATOMS: atom_id res chain seq x y z
N MET A 1 -20.88 -19.90 -33.95
CA MET A 1 -21.06 -20.83 -32.82
C MET A 1 -19.70 -21.09 -32.23
N ASN A 2 -19.48 -20.85 -30.94
CA ASN A 2 -18.36 -21.47 -30.23
C ASN A 2 -18.89 -22.82 -29.76
N GLU A 3 -18.50 -23.88 -30.47
CA GLU A 3 -18.79 -25.26 -30.07
C GLU A 3 -18.21 -25.52 -28.68
N MET A 4 -18.96 -26.18 -27.79
CA MET A 4 -18.50 -26.49 -26.43
C MET A 4 -17.23 -27.33 -26.50
N ASP A 5 -16.17 -26.87 -25.83
CA ASP A 5 -14.94 -27.65 -25.72
C ASP A 5 -15.06 -28.75 -24.67
N ASP A 6 -14.08 -29.66 -24.63
CA ASP A 6 -14.14 -30.80 -23.71
C ASP A 6 -14.15 -30.35 -22.24
N LEU A 7 -13.55 -29.19 -21.92
CA LEU A 7 -13.60 -28.62 -20.58
C LEU A 7 -14.97 -28.01 -20.26
N ASP A 8 -15.64 -27.37 -21.22
CA ASP A 8 -17.04 -26.93 -21.07
C ASP A 8 -17.94 -28.14 -20.77
N ARG A 9 -17.86 -29.21 -21.57
CA ARG A 9 -18.67 -30.44 -21.39
C ARG A 9 -18.40 -31.13 -20.06
N GLN A 10 -17.13 -31.23 -19.67
CA GLN A 10 -16.73 -31.84 -18.40
C GLN A 10 -17.20 -30.99 -17.21
N LEU A 11 -17.12 -29.67 -17.31
CA LEU A 11 -17.50 -28.73 -16.26
C LEU A 11 -19.03 -28.69 -16.07
N THR A 12 -19.83 -28.64 -17.14
CA THR A 12 -21.30 -28.65 -17.03
C THR A 12 -21.82 -29.99 -16.52
N ALA A 13 -21.27 -31.12 -16.97
CA ALA A 13 -21.68 -32.44 -16.50
C ALA A 13 -21.31 -32.70 -15.02
N ALA A 14 -20.18 -32.15 -14.55
CA ALA A 14 -19.71 -32.34 -13.19
C ALA A 14 -20.35 -31.38 -12.17
N PHE A 15 -20.72 -30.16 -12.59
CA PHE A 15 -21.18 -29.08 -11.72
C PHE A 15 -22.49 -28.45 -12.22
N ASP A 16 -23.48 -29.30 -12.49
CA ASP A 16 -24.80 -28.89 -12.97
C ASP A 16 -25.46 -27.83 -12.07
N GLY A 17 -26.05 -26.81 -12.69
CA GLY A 17 -26.65 -25.65 -12.01
C GLY A 17 -25.67 -24.78 -11.21
N LYS A 18 -24.35 -25.02 -11.25
CA LYS A 18 -23.32 -24.22 -10.55
C LYS A 18 -22.41 -23.41 -11.50
N VAL A 19 -22.61 -23.54 -12.80
CA VAL A 19 -21.77 -22.96 -13.86
C VAL A 19 -22.61 -22.14 -14.82
N VAL A 20 -22.00 -21.12 -15.42
CA VAL A 20 -22.67 -20.16 -16.29
C VAL A 20 -21.75 -19.75 -17.45
N ARG A 21 -22.36 -19.47 -18.61
CA ARG A 21 -21.66 -18.91 -19.77
C ARG A 21 -21.27 -17.45 -19.53
N LYS A 22 -19.96 -17.16 -19.57
CA LYS A 22 -19.43 -15.83 -19.24
C LYS A 22 -19.65 -14.79 -20.33
N ASP A 23 -19.84 -15.20 -21.60
CA ASP A 23 -20.22 -14.27 -22.67
C ASP A 23 -21.59 -13.62 -22.46
N LEU A 24 -22.56 -14.37 -21.89
CA LEU A 24 -23.88 -13.84 -21.55
C LEU A 24 -23.80 -12.74 -20.49
N LEU A 25 -22.99 -12.94 -19.45
CA LEU A 25 -22.68 -11.91 -18.45
C LEU A 25 -22.08 -10.66 -19.11
N HIS A 26 -21.09 -10.84 -19.99
CA HIS A 26 -20.44 -9.72 -20.70
C HIS A 26 -21.39 -8.95 -21.64
N ARG A 27 -22.44 -9.59 -22.16
CA ARG A 27 -23.54 -8.91 -22.90
C ARG A 27 -24.36 -8.01 -21.96
N ILE A 28 -24.76 -8.49 -20.77
CA ILE A 28 -25.66 -7.75 -19.86
C ILE A 28 -24.94 -6.65 -19.07
N LYS A 29 -23.74 -6.93 -18.51
CA LYS A 29 -23.00 -5.99 -17.65
C LYS A 29 -22.69 -4.66 -18.35
N LYS A 30 -22.55 -4.66 -19.69
CA LYS A 30 -22.37 -3.42 -20.48
C LYS A 30 -23.56 -2.46 -20.45
N GLY A 31 -24.76 -2.95 -20.17
CA GLY A 31 -25.99 -2.13 -20.13
C GLY A 31 -26.52 -1.84 -18.72
N THR A 32 -25.95 -2.45 -17.67
CA THR A 32 -26.54 -2.46 -16.31
C THR A 32 -25.48 -2.29 -15.22
N ASN A 33 -25.70 -1.33 -14.31
CA ASN A 33 -24.88 -1.15 -13.11
C ASN A 33 -25.41 -2.03 -11.96
N VAL A 34 -25.37 -3.34 -12.17
CA VAL A 34 -25.83 -4.39 -11.24
C VAL A 34 -24.61 -5.24 -10.87
N PRO A 35 -24.45 -5.71 -9.61
CA PRO A 35 -23.32 -6.55 -9.23
C PRO A 35 -23.26 -7.86 -10.03
N THR A 36 -22.04 -8.31 -10.34
CA THR A 36 -21.78 -9.41 -11.27
C THR A 36 -22.39 -10.73 -10.78
N PHE A 37 -22.28 -11.06 -9.50
CA PHE A 37 -22.90 -12.27 -8.92
C PHE A 37 -24.44 -12.26 -8.98
N VAL A 38 -25.08 -11.09 -8.92
CA VAL A 38 -26.55 -10.96 -9.09
C VAL A 38 -26.94 -11.27 -10.53
N LEU A 39 -26.18 -10.76 -11.51
CA LEU A 39 -26.40 -11.07 -12.93
C LEU A 39 -26.18 -12.55 -13.22
N GLU A 40 -25.14 -13.17 -12.66
CA GLU A 40 -24.85 -14.60 -12.83
C GLU A 40 -25.89 -15.50 -12.17
N PHE A 41 -26.46 -15.12 -11.02
CA PHE A 41 -27.58 -15.85 -10.42
C PHE A 41 -28.82 -15.82 -11.31
N LEU A 42 -29.16 -14.66 -11.89
CA LEU A 42 -30.29 -14.55 -12.83
C LEU A 42 -30.03 -15.36 -14.11
N LEU A 43 -28.82 -15.32 -14.64
CA LEU A 43 -28.40 -16.14 -15.79
C LEU A 43 -28.46 -17.64 -15.47
N ALA A 44 -28.00 -18.07 -14.30
CA ALA A 44 -28.09 -19.48 -13.89
C ALA A 44 -29.56 -19.95 -13.72
N ARG A 45 -30.47 -19.04 -13.33
CA ARG A 45 -31.90 -19.32 -13.19
C ARG A 45 -32.65 -19.42 -14.53
N PHE A 46 -32.30 -18.57 -15.50
CA PHE A 46 -33.08 -18.41 -16.75
C PHE A 46 -32.37 -18.94 -18.01
N CYS A 47 -31.04 -19.09 -17.99
CA CYS A 47 -30.19 -19.52 -19.11
C CYS A 47 -29.43 -20.81 -18.75
N ALA A 48 -30.12 -21.79 -18.18
CA ALA A 48 -29.55 -23.08 -17.78
C ALA A 48 -29.31 -24.06 -18.95
N SER A 49 -29.86 -23.76 -20.12
CA SER A 49 -29.80 -24.59 -21.34
C SER A 49 -28.60 -24.25 -22.22
N ASP A 50 -28.21 -25.19 -23.09
CA ASP A 50 -27.25 -24.98 -24.18
C ASP A 50 -27.93 -24.64 -25.52
N ASP A 51 -29.26 -24.81 -25.64
CA ASP A 51 -30.02 -24.40 -26.82
C ASP A 51 -30.07 -22.88 -26.98
N GLN A 52 -29.83 -22.40 -28.20
CA GLN A 52 -29.70 -20.97 -28.48
C GLN A 52 -31.04 -20.22 -28.36
N ALA A 53 -32.17 -20.83 -28.69
CA ALA A 53 -33.48 -20.19 -28.57
C ALA A 53 -33.91 -20.10 -27.09
N GLU A 54 -33.64 -21.14 -26.29
CA GLU A 54 -33.85 -21.11 -24.84
C GLU A 54 -32.92 -20.09 -24.15
N ILE A 55 -31.66 -19.97 -24.59
CA ILE A 55 -30.73 -18.93 -24.10
C ILE A 55 -31.24 -17.52 -24.42
N ASP A 56 -31.68 -17.24 -25.65
CA ASP A 56 -32.13 -15.89 -26.00
C ASP A 56 -33.46 -15.53 -25.30
N ALA A 57 -34.39 -16.48 -25.15
CA ALA A 57 -35.59 -16.29 -24.32
C ALA A 57 -35.25 -16.08 -22.82
N GLY A 58 -34.28 -16.82 -22.30
CA GLY A 58 -33.75 -16.65 -20.94
C GLY A 58 -33.12 -15.28 -20.74
N MET A 59 -32.36 -14.78 -21.73
CA MET A 59 -31.77 -13.45 -21.72
C MET A 59 -32.84 -12.34 -21.71
N GLU A 60 -33.92 -12.48 -22.48
CA GLU A 60 -35.06 -11.55 -22.42
C GLU A 60 -35.72 -11.57 -21.03
N ALA A 61 -35.91 -12.75 -20.44
CA ALA A 61 -36.44 -12.88 -19.08
C ALA A 61 -35.54 -12.24 -18.01
N VAL A 62 -34.21 -12.34 -18.13
CA VAL A 62 -33.25 -11.64 -17.25
C VAL A 62 -33.39 -10.12 -17.39
N LEU A 63 -33.42 -9.61 -18.62
CA LEU A 63 -33.53 -8.17 -18.88
C LEU A 63 -34.85 -7.59 -18.36
N ALA A 64 -35.97 -8.27 -18.60
CA ALA A 64 -37.27 -7.90 -18.05
C ALA A 64 -37.27 -7.93 -16.51
N THR A 65 -36.70 -8.99 -15.91
CA THR A 65 -36.58 -9.11 -14.44
C THR A 65 -35.79 -7.94 -13.84
N LEU A 66 -34.70 -7.52 -14.47
CA LEU A 66 -33.91 -6.37 -14.03
C LEU A 66 -34.69 -5.06 -14.22
N GLN A 67 -35.33 -4.85 -15.37
CA GLN A 67 -36.08 -3.63 -15.66
C GLN A 67 -37.28 -3.40 -14.72
N ASP A 68 -37.99 -4.46 -14.33
CA ASP A 68 -39.17 -4.35 -13.46
C ASP A 68 -38.86 -4.30 -11.96
N ASN A 69 -37.74 -4.88 -11.53
CA ASN A 69 -37.46 -5.16 -10.12
C ASN A 69 -36.14 -4.55 -9.60
N TYR A 70 -35.14 -4.23 -10.43
CA TYR A 70 -33.94 -3.55 -9.93
C TYR A 70 -34.20 -2.05 -9.81
N VAL A 71 -34.00 -1.48 -8.62
CA VAL A 71 -34.16 -0.05 -8.36
C VAL A 71 -32.80 0.63 -8.51
N ARG A 72 -32.73 1.75 -9.22
CA ARG A 72 -31.54 2.62 -9.19
C ARG A 72 -31.66 3.63 -8.03
N PRO A 73 -30.55 4.06 -7.40
CA PRO A 73 -30.60 4.99 -6.25
C PRO A 73 -31.38 6.30 -6.50
N ASP A 74 -31.41 6.78 -7.74
CA ASP A 74 -32.16 7.96 -8.20
C ASP A 74 -33.66 7.70 -8.41
N GLU A 75 -34.06 6.44 -8.56
CA GLU A 75 -35.45 6.00 -8.75
C GLU A 75 -36.16 5.64 -7.43
N ALA A 76 -35.46 5.71 -6.29
CA ALA A 76 -35.94 5.25 -4.98
C ALA A 76 -37.33 5.77 -4.58
N ASN A 77 -37.61 7.06 -4.82
CA ASN A 77 -38.92 7.67 -4.51
C ASN A 77 -40.03 7.13 -5.42
N ALA A 78 -39.74 6.91 -6.71
CA ALA A 78 -40.69 6.27 -7.63
C ALA A 78 -40.96 4.81 -7.22
N ALA A 79 -39.96 4.07 -6.74
CA ALA A 79 -40.12 2.73 -6.19
C ALA A 79 -40.98 2.71 -4.91
N GLN A 80 -40.76 3.64 -3.98
CA GLN A 80 -41.60 3.81 -2.78
C GLN A 80 -43.06 4.13 -3.15
N SER A 81 -43.28 5.06 -4.08
CA SER A 81 -44.60 5.41 -4.60
C SER A 81 -45.29 4.23 -5.32
N LYS A 82 -44.54 3.40 -6.07
CA LYS A 82 -45.02 2.17 -6.71
C LYS A 82 -45.57 1.17 -5.67
N VAL A 83 -44.89 1.00 -4.53
CA VAL A 83 -45.37 0.14 -3.43
C VAL A 83 -46.61 0.75 -2.76
N ALA A 84 -46.58 2.04 -2.44
CA ALA A 84 -47.70 2.72 -1.78
C ALA A 84 -48.99 2.71 -2.61
N THR A 85 -48.88 2.88 -3.94
CA THR A 85 -50.03 2.92 -4.85
C THR A 85 -50.52 1.54 -5.31
N LYS A 86 -49.62 0.57 -5.52
CA LYS A 86 -49.99 -0.80 -5.95
C LYS A 86 -50.16 -1.78 -4.78
N GLY A 87 -49.98 -1.35 -3.55
CA GLY A 87 -50.02 -2.17 -2.33
C GLY A 87 -48.78 -3.03 -2.12
N LYS A 88 -48.21 -3.64 -3.17
CA LYS A 88 -46.92 -4.35 -3.10
C LYS A 88 -46.16 -4.41 -4.42
N HIS A 89 -44.84 -4.56 -4.35
CA HIS A 89 -43.97 -4.81 -5.50
C HIS A 89 -42.73 -5.63 -5.09
N ARG A 90 -42.13 -6.37 -6.03
CA ARG A 90 -40.89 -7.13 -5.80
C ARG A 90 -39.68 -6.36 -6.30
N PHE A 91 -38.62 -6.30 -5.50
CA PHE A 91 -37.37 -5.65 -5.89
C PHE A 91 -36.18 -6.61 -5.78
N ILE A 92 -35.13 -6.30 -6.52
CA ILE A 92 -33.78 -6.83 -6.33
C ILE A 92 -32.99 -5.71 -5.64
N ASP A 93 -32.65 -5.91 -4.37
CA ASP A 93 -31.96 -4.90 -3.57
C ASP A 93 -31.08 -5.57 -2.49
N LYS A 94 -30.17 -4.79 -1.89
CA LYS A 94 -29.37 -5.22 -0.75
C LYS A 94 -30.06 -4.86 0.56
N VAL A 95 -30.38 -5.89 1.34
CA VAL A 95 -31.08 -5.81 2.62
C VAL A 95 -30.09 -5.91 3.77
N HIS A 96 -30.21 -4.98 4.70
CA HIS A 96 -29.60 -5.06 6.03
C HIS A 96 -30.71 -5.14 7.06
N VAL A 97 -30.45 -5.76 8.21
CA VAL A 97 -31.34 -5.80 9.36
C VAL A 97 -30.56 -5.32 10.57
N ARG A 98 -31.17 -4.48 11.40
CA ARG A 98 -30.55 -3.97 12.63
C ARG A 98 -31.52 -4.05 13.79
N PHE A 99 -31.02 -4.51 14.93
CA PHE A 99 -31.74 -4.36 16.20
C PHE A 99 -31.66 -2.90 16.67
N VAL A 100 -32.81 -2.30 16.98
CA VAL A 100 -32.88 -0.95 17.55
C VAL A 100 -33.33 -1.05 19.01
N GLU A 101 -32.36 -1.00 19.92
CA GLU A 101 -32.56 -1.22 21.36
C GLU A 101 -33.65 -0.36 21.99
N LYS A 102 -33.76 0.91 21.58
CA LYS A 102 -34.79 1.85 22.06
C LYS A 102 -36.21 1.37 21.79
N GLU A 103 -36.39 0.60 20.72
CA GLU A 103 -37.67 0.10 20.23
C GLU A 103 -37.82 -1.41 20.46
N LYS A 104 -36.75 -2.08 20.91
CA LYS A 104 -36.64 -3.54 21.12
C LYS A 104 -37.06 -4.36 19.90
N ARG A 105 -36.88 -3.81 18.69
CA ARG A 105 -37.35 -4.37 17.42
C ARG A 105 -36.24 -4.40 16.37
N HIS A 106 -36.30 -5.39 15.49
CA HIS A 106 -35.48 -5.44 14.28
C HIS A 106 -36.14 -4.65 13.16
N TRP A 107 -35.36 -3.79 12.51
CA TRP A 107 -35.76 -3.02 11.34
C TRP A 107 -34.86 -3.38 10.16
N ALA A 108 -35.46 -3.62 9.00
CA ALA A 108 -34.73 -3.75 7.76
C ALA A 108 -34.44 -2.36 7.14
N SER A 109 -33.32 -2.28 6.43
CA SER A 109 -33.01 -1.20 5.51
C SER A 109 -32.59 -1.76 4.16
N LEU A 110 -32.99 -1.07 3.09
CA LEU A 110 -32.72 -1.45 1.71
C LEU A 110 -31.90 -0.33 1.04
N GLU A 111 -30.81 -0.70 0.35
CA GLU A 111 -29.85 0.25 -0.19
C GLU A 111 -30.43 1.13 -1.31
N ASN A 112 -31.04 0.54 -2.34
CA ASN A 112 -31.52 1.28 -3.52
C ASN A 112 -32.96 1.79 -3.36
N PHE A 113 -33.82 1.06 -2.66
CA PHE A 113 -35.15 1.54 -2.22
C PHE A 113 -35.03 2.70 -1.22
N ASN A 114 -33.84 2.90 -0.62
CA ASN A 114 -33.48 4.03 0.25
C ASN A 114 -34.48 4.27 1.39
N SER A 115 -34.81 3.21 2.13
CA SER A 115 -35.56 3.30 3.39
C SER A 115 -34.86 2.50 4.48
N GLN A 116 -34.89 3.04 5.69
CA GLN A 116 -34.11 2.59 6.85
C GLN A 116 -34.98 2.09 8.02
N ARG A 117 -36.30 2.00 7.81
CA ARG A 117 -37.33 1.63 8.79
C ARG A 117 -38.41 0.79 8.12
N ILE A 118 -38.02 -0.38 7.61
CA ILE A 118 -38.93 -1.36 6.98
C ILE A 118 -39.16 -2.49 7.98
N ALA A 119 -40.42 -2.82 8.29
CA ALA A 119 -40.72 -3.89 9.23
C ALA A 119 -40.32 -5.25 8.64
N VAL A 120 -39.66 -6.08 9.44
CA VAL A 120 -39.16 -7.40 9.04
C VAL A 120 -39.55 -8.46 10.06
N GLY A 121 -40.10 -9.58 9.58
CA GLY A 121 -40.48 -10.72 10.42
C GLY A 121 -39.26 -11.56 10.84
N GLU A 122 -39.31 -12.12 12.05
CA GLU A 122 -38.21 -12.89 12.65
C GLU A 122 -37.73 -14.06 11.77
N LYS A 123 -38.66 -14.70 11.06
CA LYS A 123 -38.42 -15.79 10.11
C LYS A 123 -37.37 -15.49 9.02
N PHE A 124 -37.05 -14.22 8.76
CA PHE A 124 -36.09 -13.84 7.72
C PHE A 124 -34.66 -13.68 8.23
N TYR A 125 -34.47 -13.26 9.49
CA TYR A 125 -33.15 -12.93 10.05
C TYR A 125 -32.68 -13.86 11.17
N ARG A 126 -33.53 -14.76 11.68
CA ARG A 126 -33.15 -15.71 12.75
C ARG A 126 -31.99 -16.64 12.35
N ASP A 127 -32.02 -17.14 11.12
CA ASP A 127 -31.10 -18.17 10.63
C ASP A 127 -30.15 -17.63 9.54
N ASN A 128 -29.94 -16.30 9.49
CA ASN A 128 -29.11 -15.64 8.48
C ASN A 128 -28.38 -14.42 9.06
N ASP A 129 -27.27 -14.69 9.76
CA ASP A 129 -26.45 -13.68 10.43
C ASP A 129 -25.96 -12.58 9.48
N ARG A 130 -25.75 -12.88 8.18
CA ARG A 130 -25.32 -11.89 7.17
C ARG A 130 -26.30 -10.73 7.00
N LEU A 131 -27.61 -10.95 7.25
CA LEU A 131 -28.58 -9.84 7.30
C LEU A 131 -28.29 -8.86 8.45
N LEU A 132 -27.80 -9.35 9.59
CA LEU A 132 -27.51 -8.55 10.79
C LEU A 132 -26.12 -7.88 10.75
N GLU A 133 -25.27 -8.25 9.79
CA GLU A 133 -23.88 -7.80 9.65
C GLU A 133 -23.67 -6.83 8.48
N GLY A 134 -23.29 -7.35 7.30
CA GLY A 134 -22.93 -6.56 6.10
C GLY A 134 -24.05 -6.40 5.06
N GLY A 135 -25.19 -7.05 5.31
CA GLY A 135 -26.35 -7.12 4.42
C GLY A 135 -26.17 -8.08 3.25
N ILE A 136 -27.29 -8.55 2.69
CA ILE A 136 -27.34 -9.51 1.57
C ILE A 136 -28.14 -8.96 0.41
N TRP A 137 -27.74 -9.30 -0.81
CA TRP A 137 -28.59 -9.09 -1.99
C TRP A 137 -29.73 -10.10 -1.98
N ALA A 138 -30.96 -9.65 -2.23
CA ALA A 138 -32.15 -10.48 -2.18
C ALA A 138 -33.22 -10.04 -3.19
N GLU A 139 -34.04 -10.99 -3.62
CA GLU A 139 -35.38 -10.70 -4.15
C GLU A 139 -36.32 -10.45 -2.96
N VAL A 140 -36.75 -9.20 -2.79
CA VAL A 140 -37.56 -8.73 -1.66
C VAL A 140 -38.94 -8.34 -2.15
N SER A 141 -40.00 -8.91 -1.58
CA SER A 141 -41.37 -8.46 -1.84
C SER A 141 -41.76 -7.47 -0.74
N LEU A 142 -41.80 -6.18 -1.09
CA LEU A 142 -42.21 -5.11 -0.19
C LEU A 142 -43.70 -4.83 -0.34
N ALA A 143 -44.38 -4.65 0.79
CA ALA A 143 -45.77 -4.25 0.86
C ALA A 143 -45.93 -2.94 1.66
N HIS A 144 -46.93 -2.15 1.28
CA HIS A 144 -47.34 -0.94 1.99
C HIS A 144 -48.18 -1.31 3.21
N ASN A 145 -47.92 -0.64 4.33
CA ASN A 145 -48.75 -0.74 5.51
C ASN A 145 -49.88 0.31 5.46
N ALA A 146 -51.13 -0.13 5.52
CA ALA A 146 -52.30 0.74 5.49
C ALA A 146 -52.88 1.02 6.89
N ILE A 147 -52.18 0.63 7.96
CA ILE A 147 -52.59 0.82 9.35
C ILE A 147 -51.93 2.10 9.88
N ASP A 148 -52.70 3.17 10.07
CA ASP A 148 -52.19 4.47 10.55
C ASP A 148 -51.64 4.43 11.99
N GLU A 149 -52.01 3.42 12.78
CA GLU A 149 -51.51 3.21 14.16
C GLU A 149 -50.08 2.64 14.19
N ASP A 150 -49.60 2.07 13.09
CA ASP A 150 -48.28 1.48 12.98
C ASP A 150 -47.23 2.51 12.51
N ASP A 151 -46.15 2.66 13.29
CA ASP A 151 -45.05 3.62 13.01
C ASP A 151 -44.07 3.13 11.92
N TYR A 152 -44.61 2.60 10.81
CA TYR A 152 -43.86 2.18 9.61
C TYR A 152 -44.75 2.05 8.35
N ALA A 153 -44.30 2.64 7.24
CA ALA A 153 -45.03 2.63 5.96
C ALA A 153 -44.84 1.36 5.12
N PHE A 154 -43.78 0.56 5.37
CA PHE A 154 -43.43 -0.60 4.54
C PHE A 154 -43.01 -1.81 5.38
N TYR A 155 -43.34 -3.00 4.90
CA TYR A 155 -42.89 -4.27 5.48
C TYR A 155 -42.45 -5.28 4.41
N ILE A 156 -41.61 -6.22 4.84
CA ILE A 156 -41.14 -7.34 4.02
C ILE A 156 -42.17 -8.48 4.11
N GLU A 157 -42.86 -8.76 3.00
CA GLU A 157 -43.80 -9.88 2.86
C GLU A 157 -43.04 -11.21 2.61
N ASP A 158 -42.06 -11.17 1.70
CA ASP A 158 -41.16 -12.26 1.33
C ASP A 158 -39.73 -11.73 1.09
N LEU A 159 -38.71 -12.53 1.39
CA LEU A 159 -37.30 -12.21 1.17
C LEU A 159 -36.57 -13.50 0.80
N ARG A 160 -35.90 -13.48 -0.35
CA ARG A 160 -35.12 -14.61 -0.87
C ARG A 160 -33.71 -14.14 -1.19
N PRO A 161 -32.68 -14.61 -0.46
CA PRO A 161 -31.29 -14.27 -0.78
C PRO A 161 -30.94 -14.63 -2.22
N ILE A 162 -30.22 -13.75 -2.91
CA ILE A 162 -29.63 -14.00 -4.23
C ILE A 162 -28.30 -14.71 -3.99
N GLN A 163 -28.43 -15.95 -3.57
CA GLN A 163 -27.36 -16.87 -3.16
C GLN A 163 -27.74 -18.28 -3.59
N LEU A 164 -26.76 -19.16 -3.75
CA LEU A 164 -27.04 -20.57 -3.98
C LEU A 164 -27.70 -21.20 -2.75
N SER A 165 -28.85 -21.85 -2.95
CA SER A 165 -29.77 -22.30 -1.89
C SER A 165 -29.17 -23.29 -0.88
N ARG A 166 -28.04 -23.91 -1.20
CA ARG A 166 -27.10 -24.53 -0.25
C ARG A 166 -25.75 -24.73 -0.94
N PHE A 167 -24.65 -24.34 -0.27
CA PHE A 167 -23.30 -24.75 -0.65
C PHE A 167 -22.92 -26.07 0.01
N ASP A 168 -22.23 -26.95 -0.72
CA ASP A 168 -21.68 -28.20 -0.22
C ASP A 168 -20.20 -28.28 -0.60
N PHE A 169 -19.34 -28.09 0.40
CA PHE A 169 -17.90 -28.13 0.22
C PHE A 169 -17.38 -29.54 -0.09
N GLN A 170 -18.00 -30.58 0.47
CA GLN A 170 -17.56 -31.96 0.26
C GLN A 170 -17.80 -32.36 -1.20
N HIS A 171 -18.98 -32.02 -1.74
CA HIS A 171 -19.26 -32.22 -3.15
C HIS A 171 -18.32 -31.42 -4.08
N TYR A 172 -18.02 -30.16 -3.75
CA TYR A 172 -17.04 -29.35 -4.49
C TYR A 172 -15.65 -30.00 -4.49
N SER A 173 -15.23 -30.49 -3.33
CA SER A 173 -13.92 -31.13 -3.11
C SER A 173 -13.80 -32.50 -3.78
N ASP A 174 -14.82 -33.36 -3.70
CA ASP A 174 -14.78 -34.67 -4.37
C ASP A 174 -14.88 -34.52 -5.90
N THR A 175 -15.72 -33.62 -6.40
CA THR A 175 -15.92 -33.40 -7.85
C THR A 175 -14.71 -32.77 -8.52
N ARG A 176 -13.93 -31.95 -7.79
CA ARG A 176 -12.61 -31.45 -8.22
C ARG A 176 -11.68 -32.56 -8.71
N ARG A 177 -11.75 -33.77 -8.14
CA ARG A 177 -10.86 -34.91 -8.49
C ARG A 177 -10.99 -35.39 -9.93
N ASN A 178 -12.09 -35.04 -10.60
CA ASN A 178 -12.30 -35.37 -12.01
C ASN A 178 -11.40 -34.57 -12.96
N PHE A 179 -10.78 -33.47 -12.49
CA PHE A 179 -9.98 -32.55 -13.30
C PHE A 179 -8.48 -32.69 -12.99
N SER A 180 -7.63 -32.53 -14.01
CA SER A 180 -6.21 -32.26 -13.76
C SER A 180 -6.04 -30.88 -13.10
N ARG A 181 -4.89 -30.63 -12.45
CA ARG A 181 -4.61 -29.33 -11.83
C ARG A 181 -4.61 -28.18 -12.84
N ASP A 182 -4.13 -28.41 -14.05
CA ASP A 182 -4.11 -27.37 -15.09
C ASP A 182 -5.49 -27.14 -15.72
N GLN A 183 -6.30 -28.20 -15.90
CA GLN A 183 -7.72 -28.03 -16.24
C GLN A 183 -8.46 -27.24 -15.15
N TRP A 184 -8.19 -27.54 -13.88
CA TRP A 184 -8.80 -26.83 -12.76
C TRP A 184 -8.38 -25.36 -12.69
N LEU A 185 -7.09 -25.07 -12.90
CA LEU A 185 -6.59 -23.71 -13.02
C LEU A 185 -7.30 -22.95 -14.14
N ASP A 186 -7.56 -23.60 -15.28
CA ASP A 186 -8.30 -23.02 -16.40
C ASP A 186 -9.79 -22.83 -16.08
N VAL A 187 -10.44 -23.73 -15.33
CA VAL A 187 -11.78 -23.52 -14.78
C VAL A 187 -11.82 -22.30 -13.86
N LEU A 188 -10.83 -22.12 -12.99
CA LEU A 188 -10.74 -20.95 -12.10
C LEU A 188 -10.55 -19.65 -12.91
N MET A 189 -9.70 -19.66 -13.95
CA MET A 189 -9.53 -18.52 -14.85
C MET A 189 -10.84 -18.19 -15.59
N ARG A 190 -11.54 -19.19 -16.14
CA ARG A 190 -12.89 -19.00 -16.74
C ARG A 190 -13.89 -18.46 -15.73
N SER A 191 -13.83 -18.91 -14.49
CA SER A 191 -14.73 -18.47 -13.41
C SER A 191 -14.54 -17.00 -13.03
N VAL A 192 -13.32 -16.47 -13.04
CA VAL A 192 -13.05 -15.03 -12.90
C VAL A 192 -13.26 -14.23 -14.21
N GLY A 193 -13.78 -14.87 -15.27
CA GLY A 193 -14.11 -14.25 -16.56
C GLY A 193 -12.94 -14.14 -17.54
N LEU A 194 -11.82 -14.80 -17.29
CA LEU A 194 -10.59 -14.71 -18.10
C LEU A 194 -10.41 -15.91 -19.03
N GLU A 195 -9.92 -15.66 -20.24
CA GLU A 195 -9.66 -16.68 -21.25
C GLU A 195 -8.31 -17.38 -21.01
N PRO A 196 -8.29 -18.67 -20.58
CA PRO A 196 -7.06 -19.30 -20.12
C PRO A 196 -6.04 -19.52 -21.25
N SER A 197 -6.48 -19.63 -22.50
CA SER A 197 -5.59 -19.79 -23.66
C SER A 197 -4.79 -18.51 -23.99
N LYS A 198 -5.18 -17.35 -23.46
CA LYS A 198 -4.51 -16.06 -23.62
C LYS A 198 -3.51 -15.74 -22.50
N LEU A 199 -3.42 -16.59 -21.47
CA LEU A 199 -2.58 -16.37 -20.29
C LEU A 199 -1.44 -17.38 -20.22
N SER A 200 -0.22 -16.91 -19.97
CA SER A 200 0.90 -17.80 -19.65
C SER A 200 0.69 -18.44 -18.27
N SER A 201 1.30 -19.61 -18.02
CA SER A 201 1.20 -20.31 -16.72
C SER A 201 1.61 -19.41 -15.55
N ARG A 202 2.63 -18.56 -15.74
CA ARG A 202 3.08 -17.56 -14.75
C ARG A 202 1.99 -16.53 -14.43
N VAL A 203 1.34 -15.97 -15.45
CA VAL A 203 0.24 -15.00 -15.26
C VAL A 203 -0.97 -15.64 -14.58
N LYS A 204 -1.28 -16.91 -14.88
CA LYS A 204 -2.31 -17.67 -14.14
C LYS A 204 -1.98 -17.77 -12.65
N LEU A 205 -0.71 -18.00 -12.27
CA LEU A 205 -0.30 -17.99 -10.85
C LEU A 205 -0.42 -16.60 -10.20
N HIS A 206 -0.20 -15.51 -10.93
CA HIS A 206 -0.47 -14.16 -10.42
C HIS A 206 -1.96 -13.96 -10.09
N TYR A 207 -2.88 -14.47 -10.90
CA TYR A 207 -4.31 -14.44 -10.59
C TYR A 207 -4.68 -15.36 -9.41
N VAL A 208 -4.05 -16.54 -9.26
CA VAL A 208 -4.21 -17.38 -8.06
C VAL A 208 -3.73 -16.66 -6.80
N ALA A 209 -2.60 -15.95 -6.87
CA ALA A 209 -2.12 -15.13 -5.75
C ALA A 209 -3.03 -13.96 -5.41
N ARG A 210 -3.77 -13.39 -6.39
CA ARG A 210 -4.82 -12.38 -6.15
C ARG A 210 -6.07 -12.97 -5.46
N LEU A 211 -6.38 -14.26 -5.68
CA LEU A 211 -7.46 -14.98 -4.99
C LEU A 211 -7.10 -15.37 -3.54
N ALA A 212 -5.81 -15.46 -3.20
CA ALA A 212 -5.31 -15.89 -1.88
C ALA A 212 -5.92 -15.21 -0.63
N PRO A 213 -6.17 -13.88 -0.55
CA PRO A 213 -6.75 -13.27 0.65
C PRO A 213 -8.18 -13.76 0.97
N LEU A 214 -8.90 -14.27 -0.04
CA LEU A 214 -10.28 -14.78 0.10
C LEU A 214 -10.34 -16.21 0.64
N VAL A 215 -9.21 -16.91 0.72
CA VAL A 215 -9.13 -18.34 1.08
C VAL A 215 -8.23 -18.61 2.29
N GLU A 216 -7.28 -17.72 2.56
CA GLU A 216 -6.30 -17.85 3.63
C GLU A 216 -6.43 -16.70 4.64
N PRO A 217 -6.84 -16.98 5.90
CA PRO A 217 -6.97 -15.98 6.96
C PRO A 217 -5.74 -15.10 7.14
N ASN A 218 -5.97 -13.79 7.32
CA ASN A 218 -4.96 -12.79 7.62
C ASN A 218 -3.79 -12.84 6.61
N TYR A 219 -4.09 -13.10 5.34
CA TYR A 219 -3.14 -13.07 4.23
C TYR A 219 -3.02 -11.64 3.71
N ASN A 220 -2.11 -10.89 4.31
CA ASN A 220 -1.90 -9.50 3.96
C ASN A 220 -0.91 -9.41 2.79
N TYR A 221 -1.25 -8.71 1.72
CA TYR A 221 -0.42 -8.66 0.52
C TYR A 221 -0.58 -7.34 -0.24
N ILE A 222 0.33 -7.09 -1.18
CA ILE A 222 0.31 -5.92 -2.06
C ILE A 222 0.33 -6.30 -3.55
N GLU A 223 -0.40 -5.57 -4.37
CA GLU A 223 -0.28 -5.58 -5.84
C GLU A 223 -0.13 -4.16 -6.38
N LEU A 224 1.01 -3.88 -7.00
CA LEU A 224 1.25 -2.65 -7.76
C LEU A 224 1.49 -3.00 -9.23
N GLY A 225 0.85 -2.25 -10.11
CA GLY A 225 0.88 -2.48 -11.56
C GLY A 225 0.15 -1.36 -12.30
N PRO A 226 0.17 -1.32 -13.64
CA PRO A 226 -0.48 -0.27 -14.40
C PRO A 226 -2.00 -0.22 -14.16
N ARG A 227 -2.60 0.92 -14.52
CA ARG A 227 -4.06 1.09 -14.52
C ARG A 227 -4.72 0.11 -15.48
N GLY A 228 -5.91 -0.36 -15.11
CA GLY A 228 -6.74 -1.22 -15.95
C GLY A 228 -6.43 -2.72 -15.92
N THR A 229 -5.76 -3.25 -14.89
CA THR A 229 -5.45 -4.69 -14.71
C THR A 229 -6.48 -5.44 -13.84
N GLY A 230 -7.68 -4.86 -13.63
CA GLY A 230 -8.78 -5.47 -12.88
C GLY A 230 -8.67 -5.50 -11.35
N LYS A 231 -7.63 -4.89 -10.76
CA LYS A 231 -7.34 -4.88 -9.31
C LYS A 231 -8.56 -4.54 -8.44
N SER A 232 -9.14 -3.36 -8.64
CA SER A 232 -10.28 -2.85 -7.88
C SER A 232 -11.54 -3.68 -8.10
N TYR A 233 -11.86 -3.92 -9.37
CA TYR A 233 -13.04 -4.69 -9.82
C TYR A 233 -13.14 -6.05 -9.12
N PHE A 234 -12.01 -6.73 -8.96
CA PHE A 234 -11.92 -8.03 -8.31
C PHE A 234 -12.49 -8.00 -6.88
N PHE A 235 -12.06 -7.07 -6.04
CA PHE A 235 -12.50 -6.98 -4.64
C PHE A 235 -13.88 -6.34 -4.45
N SER A 236 -14.44 -5.68 -5.47
CA SER A 236 -15.81 -5.16 -5.43
C SER A 236 -16.86 -6.12 -5.98
N GLU A 237 -16.49 -7.11 -6.81
CA GLU A 237 -17.45 -7.87 -7.63
C GLU A 237 -17.29 -9.40 -7.54
N PHE A 238 -16.11 -9.93 -7.15
CA PHE A 238 -15.84 -11.37 -7.16
C PHE A 238 -16.27 -12.12 -5.88
N SER A 239 -16.46 -11.43 -4.75
CA SER A 239 -16.86 -12.09 -3.51
C SER A 239 -17.75 -11.21 -2.64
N PRO A 240 -18.91 -11.72 -2.16
CA PRO A 240 -19.72 -11.04 -1.15
C PRO A 240 -19.09 -11.10 0.26
N TYR A 241 -17.84 -11.55 0.37
CA TYR A 241 -17.00 -11.55 1.58
C TYR A 241 -15.79 -10.62 1.48
N ALA A 242 -15.69 -9.85 0.39
CA ALA A 242 -14.70 -8.79 0.21
C ALA A 242 -15.35 -7.39 0.26
N THR A 243 -14.61 -6.42 0.79
CA THR A 243 -14.99 -5.00 0.71
C THR A 243 -13.82 -4.16 0.19
N LEU A 244 -14.12 -3.17 -0.65
CA LEU A 244 -13.14 -2.27 -1.25
C LEU A 244 -13.27 -0.86 -0.66
N ILE A 245 -12.18 -0.33 -0.13
CA ILE A 245 -12.07 1.02 0.41
C ILE A 245 -11.26 1.87 -0.56
N SER A 246 -11.87 2.91 -1.12
CA SER A 246 -11.19 3.90 -1.97
C SER A 246 -10.82 5.16 -1.18
N GLY A 247 -9.67 5.77 -1.51
CA GLY A 247 -9.37 7.19 -1.30
C GLY A 247 -9.61 7.77 0.10
N GLY A 248 -8.72 7.48 1.06
CA GLY A 248 -8.56 8.29 2.28
C GLY A 248 -9.70 8.25 3.32
N GLN A 249 -10.70 7.37 3.19
CA GLN A 249 -11.78 7.20 4.17
C GLN A 249 -11.51 6.12 5.25
N ALA A 250 -10.33 5.51 5.21
CA ALA A 250 -9.88 4.48 6.16
C ALA A 250 -9.58 5.04 7.56
N THR A 251 -10.60 5.31 8.37
CA THR A 251 -10.42 5.67 9.78
C THR A 251 -10.27 4.44 10.68
N LYS A 252 -9.58 4.58 11.82
CA LYS A 252 -9.54 3.56 12.90
C LYS A 252 -10.93 3.02 13.28
N ALA A 253 -11.94 3.89 13.32
CA ALA A 253 -13.31 3.53 13.68
C ALA A 253 -14.05 2.75 12.57
N THR A 254 -13.72 3.00 11.30
CA THR A 254 -14.26 2.26 10.15
C THR A 254 -13.58 0.90 10.01
N LEU A 255 -12.25 0.86 10.09
CA LEU A 255 -11.47 -0.35 9.89
C LEU A 255 -11.56 -1.33 11.07
N PHE A 256 -11.28 -0.86 12.28
CA PHE A 256 -10.91 -1.72 13.40
C PHE A 256 -11.96 -1.72 14.51
N TYR A 257 -12.18 -0.58 15.17
CA TYR A 257 -13.14 -0.49 16.28
C TYR A 257 -13.60 0.93 16.54
N ASN A 258 -14.92 1.12 16.61
CA ASN A 258 -15.57 2.39 16.92
C ASN A 258 -15.84 2.50 18.43
N ASN A 259 -14.94 3.17 19.16
CA ASN A 259 -15.05 3.38 20.60
C ASN A 259 -16.38 4.03 21.04
N ALA A 260 -16.91 4.98 20.26
CA ALA A 260 -18.13 5.70 20.59
C ALA A 260 -19.40 4.83 20.48
N ARG A 261 -19.40 3.87 19.55
CA ARG A 261 -20.51 2.93 19.33
C ARG A 261 -20.29 1.54 19.95
N ARG A 262 -19.09 1.27 20.48
CA ARG A 262 -18.63 -0.05 20.95
C ARG A 262 -18.83 -1.17 19.92
N LYS A 263 -18.58 -0.89 18.64
CA LYS A 263 -18.70 -1.86 17.53
C LYS A 263 -17.37 -2.10 16.84
N VAL A 264 -17.13 -3.35 16.44
CA VAL A 264 -16.02 -3.73 15.56
C VAL A 264 -16.20 -3.05 14.20
N GLY A 265 -15.09 -2.75 13.52
CA GLY A 265 -15.07 -2.21 12.17
C GLY A 265 -15.08 -3.31 11.10
N LEU A 266 -14.76 -2.93 9.86
CA LEU A 266 -14.79 -3.83 8.69
C LEU A 266 -14.01 -5.13 8.88
N VAL A 267 -12.86 -5.13 9.59
CA VAL A 267 -12.08 -6.37 9.78
C VAL A 267 -12.83 -7.46 10.55
N GLY A 268 -13.92 -7.14 11.25
CA GLY A 268 -14.75 -8.13 11.97
C GLY A 268 -15.80 -8.85 11.12
N TYR A 269 -16.14 -8.34 9.93
CA TYR A 269 -17.28 -8.82 9.13
C TYR A 269 -16.91 -9.31 7.72
N TRP A 270 -15.70 -8.98 7.25
CA TRP A 270 -15.23 -9.30 5.90
C TRP A 270 -14.02 -10.22 5.96
N ASP A 271 -13.97 -11.23 5.09
CA ASP A 271 -12.78 -12.08 4.96
C ASP A 271 -11.62 -11.31 4.33
N THR A 272 -11.92 -10.31 3.49
CA THR A 272 -10.93 -9.41 2.91
C THR A 272 -11.37 -7.95 2.94
N VAL A 273 -10.48 -7.10 3.44
CA VAL A 273 -10.57 -5.64 3.32
C VAL A 273 -9.50 -5.18 2.33
N ALA A 274 -9.92 -4.71 1.17
CA ALA A 274 -9.04 -4.22 0.12
C ALA A 274 -8.95 -2.68 0.15
N PHE A 275 -7.73 -2.15 0.02
CA PHE A 275 -7.45 -0.73 -0.10
C PHE A 275 -7.10 -0.42 -1.55
N ASP A 276 -7.97 0.33 -2.23
CA ASP A 276 -7.70 0.84 -3.57
C ASP A 276 -6.89 2.13 -3.52
N GLU A 277 -6.14 2.39 -4.60
CA GLU A 277 -5.25 3.54 -4.76
C GLU A 277 -4.37 3.75 -3.53
N VAL A 278 -3.59 2.74 -3.13
CA VAL A 278 -2.83 2.74 -1.86
C VAL A 278 -2.01 4.01 -1.59
N GLY A 279 -1.45 4.66 -2.62
CA GLY A 279 -0.72 5.94 -2.51
C GLY A 279 -1.59 7.17 -2.18
N GLY A 280 -2.91 7.06 -2.33
CA GLY A 280 -3.90 8.04 -1.92
C GLY A 280 -4.44 7.84 -0.50
N ILE A 281 -3.99 6.80 0.23
CA ILE A 281 -4.41 6.58 1.63
C ILE A 281 -3.85 7.70 2.50
N LYS A 282 -4.75 8.49 3.09
CA LYS A 282 -4.41 9.52 4.09
C LYS A 282 -4.81 9.04 5.48
N VAL A 283 -3.84 8.55 6.25
CA VAL A 283 -4.09 8.11 7.63
C VAL A 283 -4.04 9.31 8.57
N ARG A 284 -5.22 9.79 9.01
CA ARG A 284 -5.33 10.96 9.90
C ARG A 284 -4.92 10.71 11.34
N ASP A 285 -4.87 9.45 11.76
CA ASP A 285 -4.63 9.02 13.14
C ASP A 285 -3.49 7.98 13.16
N PRO A 286 -2.28 8.32 13.67
CA PRO A 286 -1.15 7.39 13.78
C PRO A 286 -1.49 6.11 14.53
N ASP A 287 -2.47 6.14 15.43
CA ASP A 287 -2.92 4.97 16.20
C ASP A 287 -3.49 3.87 15.28
N THR A 288 -4.02 4.25 14.11
CA THR A 288 -4.52 3.33 13.07
C THR A 288 -3.42 2.42 12.53
N ILE A 289 -2.23 2.97 12.25
CA ILE A 289 -1.08 2.20 11.74
C ILE A 289 -0.58 1.22 12.78
N GLN A 290 -0.52 1.62 14.05
CA GLN A 290 -0.05 0.73 15.10
C GLN A 290 -1.03 -0.44 15.33
N ILE A 291 -2.34 -0.18 15.32
CA ILE A 291 -3.36 -1.24 15.34
C ILE A 291 -3.23 -2.15 14.11
N MET A 292 -3.01 -1.58 12.92
CA MET A 292 -2.81 -2.35 11.68
C MET A 292 -1.59 -3.26 11.78
N LYS A 293 -0.47 -2.82 12.34
CA LYS A 293 0.73 -3.65 12.60
C LYS A 293 0.43 -4.81 13.55
N ASP A 294 -0.31 -4.58 14.63
CA ASP A 294 -0.64 -5.62 15.60
C ASP A 294 -1.59 -6.66 14.97
N PHE A 295 -2.60 -6.18 14.24
CA PHE A 295 -3.57 -6.99 13.50
C PHE A 295 -2.94 -7.82 12.37
N MET A 296 -2.13 -7.21 11.50
CA MET A 296 -1.42 -7.92 10.42
C MET A 296 -0.40 -8.94 10.95
N ALA A 297 0.11 -8.77 12.18
CA ALA A 297 0.98 -9.75 12.81
C ALA A 297 0.21 -10.96 13.34
N ASN A 298 -0.95 -10.75 13.99
CA ASN A 298 -1.55 -11.74 14.90
C ASN A 298 -3.05 -12.03 14.67
N GLY A 299 -3.74 -11.36 13.75
CA GLY A 299 -5.20 -11.41 13.63
C GLY A 299 -5.94 -10.78 14.83
N ARG A 300 -5.24 -9.99 15.67
CA ARG A 300 -5.83 -9.36 16.85
C ARG A 300 -5.15 -8.07 17.26
N PHE A 301 -5.88 -7.22 17.97
CA PHE A 301 -5.37 -6.02 18.62
C PHE A 301 -6.09 -5.78 19.96
N SER A 302 -5.43 -5.09 20.88
CA SER A 302 -6.00 -4.73 22.18
C SER A 302 -5.74 -3.25 22.49
N ARG A 303 -6.77 -2.41 22.27
CA ARG A 303 -6.75 -0.96 22.54
C ARG A 303 -8.12 -0.46 22.95
N GLY A 304 -8.48 -0.71 24.21
CA GLY A 304 -9.78 -0.36 24.82
C GLY A 304 -10.82 -1.49 24.72
N ALA A 305 -10.71 -2.34 23.72
CA ALA A 305 -11.32 -3.67 23.63
C ALA A 305 -10.31 -4.63 23.01
N GLU A 306 -10.36 -5.92 23.36
CA GLU A 306 -9.67 -6.98 22.61
C GLU A 306 -10.58 -7.40 21.45
N VAL A 307 -10.04 -7.37 20.24
CA VAL A 307 -10.72 -7.80 19.02
C VAL A 307 -9.83 -8.81 18.33
N ILE A 308 -10.39 -9.99 18.06
CA ILE A 308 -9.78 -11.05 17.26
C ILE A 308 -10.61 -11.13 15.98
N ALA A 309 -9.96 -11.10 14.82
CA ALA A 309 -10.62 -11.27 13.53
C ALA A 309 -9.64 -11.78 12.46
N ASP A 310 -10.18 -12.56 11.52
CA ASP A 310 -9.37 -13.29 10.54
C ASP A 310 -9.10 -12.51 9.24
N ALA A 311 -9.64 -11.30 9.08
CA ALA A 311 -9.61 -10.57 7.82
C ALA A 311 -8.20 -10.40 7.22
N SER A 312 -8.10 -10.62 5.91
CA SER A 312 -6.95 -10.34 5.07
C SER A 312 -6.94 -8.88 4.60
N LEU A 313 -5.81 -8.20 4.69
CA LEU A 313 -5.65 -6.83 4.17
C LEU A 313 -4.96 -6.83 2.79
N SER A 314 -5.68 -6.43 1.76
CA SER A 314 -5.19 -6.41 0.37
C SER A 314 -4.89 -4.99 -0.08
N PHE A 315 -3.65 -4.67 -0.43
CA PHE A 315 -3.25 -3.31 -0.80
C PHE A 315 -3.04 -3.25 -2.31
N VAL A 316 -3.92 -2.57 -3.04
CA VAL A 316 -3.82 -2.45 -4.50
C VAL A 316 -3.53 -1.02 -4.93
N GLY A 317 -2.71 -0.87 -5.97
CA GLY A 317 -2.28 0.45 -6.42
C GLY A 317 -1.64 0.47 -7.80
N ASN A 318 -1.24 1.66 -8.18
CA ASN A 318 -0.59 1.91 -9.46
C ASN A 318 0.90 2.17 -9.26
N ILE A 319 1.71 1.65 -10.19
CA ILE A 319 3.11 2.05 -10.38
C ILE A 319 3.17 2.78 -11.71
N ASP A 320 3.47 4.08 -11.65
CA ASP A 320 3.49 4.96 -12.83
C ASP A 320 4.92 5.13 -13.41
N MET A 321 5.94 4.62 -12.71
CA MET A 321 7.35 4.59 -13.15
C MET A 321 7.68 3.28 -13.87
N SER A 322 8.74 3.27 -14.71
CA SER A 322 9.25 2.03 -15.31
C SER A 322 9.86 1.12 -14.24
N VAL A 323 9.40 -0.13 -14.18
CA VAL A 323 9.90 -1.16 -13.25
C VAL A 323 11.42 -1.34 -13.41
N GLU A 324 11.91 -1.37 -14.65
CA GLU A 324 13.34 -1.49 -14.98
C GLU A 324 14.17 -0.32 -14.43
N GLN A 325 13.65 0.91 -14.48
CA GLN A 325 14.31 2.07 -13.89
C GLN A 325 14.29 2.01 -12.36
N VAL A 326 13.17 1.60 -11.77
CA VAL A 326 13.01 1.51 -10.31
C VAL A 326 13.93 0.44 -9.70
N VAL A 327 14.07 -0.74 -10.31
CA VAL A 327 14.98 -1.77 -9.79
C VAL A 327 16.47 -1.41 -9.96
N ASN A 328 16.84 -0.69 -11.02
CA ASN A 328 18.22 -0.24 -11.24
C ASN A 328 18.58 1.07 -10.52
N SER A 329 17.59 1.78 -9.96
CA SER A 329 17.82 2.97 -9.13
C SER A 329 18.33 2.60 -7.73
N THR A 330 19.23 3.41 -7.18
CA THR A 330 19.66 3.34 -5.76
C THR A 330 18.74 4.14 -4.81
N GLU A 331 17.85 4.98 -5.33
CA GLU A 331 16.99 5.89 -4.56
C GLU A 331 15.54 5.41 -4.49
N TYR A 332 15.03 4.87 -5.61
CA TYR A 332 13.66 4.39 -5.74
C TYR A 332 13.57 2.87 -5.55
N ASP A 333 12.43 2.42 -5.06
CA ASP A 333 12.08 1.01 -4.90
C ASP A 333 10.62 0.76 -5.31
N LEU A 334 10.24 -0.50 -5.45
CA LEU A 334 8.91 -0.88 -5.94
C LEU A 334 7.77 -0.53 -4.95
N PHE A 335 8.08 -0.18 -3.70
CA PHE A 335 7.12 0.41 -2.76
C PHE A 335 7.00 1.94 -2.84
N GLN A 336 7.63 2.62 -3.82
CA GLN A 336 7.50 4.08 -3.98
C GLN A 336 6.04 4.60 -3.95
N PRO A 337 5.03 3.89 -4.49
CA PRO A 337 3.64 4.33 -4.40
C PRO A 337 3.01 4.24 -3.00
N LEU A 338 3.67 3.63 -2.00
CA LEU A 338 3.14 3.57 -0.63
C LEU A 338 3.34 4.91 0.10
N PRO A 339 2.33 5.40 0.84
CA PRO A 339 2.44 6.61 1.63
C PRO A 339 3.37 6.37 2.84
N PRO A 340 4.07 7.40 3.37
CA PRO A 340 5.08 7.24 4.42
C PRO A 340 4.61 6.57 5.71
N GLU A 341 3.30 6.63 5.99
CA GLU A 341 2.65 6.00 7.15
C GLU A 341 2.66 4.46 7.09
N LEU A 342 2.75 3.86 5.89
CA LEU A 342 2.93 2.41 5.72
C LEU A 342 4.43 2.08 5.73
N ASP A 343 5.02 2.14 6.92
CA ASP A 343 6.46 1.96 7.13
C ASP A 343 6.98 0.51 6.91
N LEU A 344 8.29 0.32 7.09
CA LEU A 344 8.95 -0.99 6.96
C LEU A 344 8.32 -2.09 7.84
N ALA A 345 7.78 -1.74 9.01
CA ALA A 345 7.10 -2.72 9.86
C ALA A 345 5.76 -3.17 9.27
N VAL A 346 5.06 -2.33 8.49
CA VAL A 346 3.91 -2.75 7.69
C VAL A 346 4.37 -3.58 6.48
N MET A 347 5.39 -3.12 5.74
CA MET A 347 5.91 -3.80 4.55
C MET A 347 6.36 -5.24 4.84
N ASP A 348 7.09 -5.43 5.94
CA ASP A 348 7.58 -6.74 6.38
C ASP A 348 6.44 -7.70 6.79
N ARG A 349 5.21 -7.21 6.95
CA ARG A 349 4.01 -8.03 7.22
C ARG A 349 3.24 -8.41 5.95
N PHE A 350 3.68 -8.01 4.76
CA PHE A 350 3.17 -8.56 3.51
C PHE A 350 3.70 -9.98 3.26
N ALA A 351 2.79 -10.93 3.08
CA ALA A 351 3.10 -12.30 2.68
C ALA A 351 3.66 -12.36 1.24
N ALA A 352 3.16 -11.49 0.37
CA ALA A 352 3.53 -11.42 -1.04
C ALA A 352 3.47 -10.00 -1.59
N TYR A 353 4.39 -9.70 -2.52
CA TYR A 353 4.24 -8.65 -3.51
C TYR A 353 3.90 -9.32 -4.86
N ILE A 354 2.73 -9.01 -5.42
CA ILE A 354 2.31 -9.47 -6.75
C ILE A 354 2.75 -8.44 -7.81
N PRO A 355 3.49 -8.85 -8.85
CA PRO A 355 3.95 -7.95 -9.92
C PRO A 355 2.82 -7.65 -10.90
N GLY A 356 1.94 -6.71 -10.54
CA GLY A 356 0.76 -6.35 -11.33
C GLY A 356 1.06 -5.78 -12.72
N TRP A 357 2.33 -5.46 -13.03
CA TRP A 357 2.81 -5.11 -14.38
C TRP A 357 2.96 -6.30 -15.33
N GLU A 358 3.04 -7.52 -14.81
CA GLU A 358 3.03 -8.75 -15.64
C GLU A 358 1.60 -9.17 -16.03
N MET A 359 0.58 -8.60 -15.38
CA MET A 359 -0.82 -8.87 -15.69
C MET A 359 -1.29 -8.03 -16.88
N PRO A 360 -2.04 -8.60 -17.84
CA PRO A 360 -2.53 -7.87 -18.99
C PRO A 360 -3.51 -6.76 -18.59
N LYS A 361 -3.52 -5.68 -19.37
CA LYS A 361 -4.59 -4.67 -19.30
C LYS A 361 -5.89 -5.28 -19.82
N ASN A 362 -6.99 -4.98 -19.13
CA ASN A 362 -8.33 -5.41 -19.48
C ASN A 362 -8.66 -5.04 -20.93
N SER A 363 -8.88 -6.06 -21.76
CA SER A 363 -9.40 -5.94 -23.11
C SER A 363 -10.39 -7.08 -23.35
N SER A 364 -11.25 -6.95 -24.36
CA SER A 364 -12.17 -8.03 -24.73
C SER A 364 -11.49 -9.30 -25.25
N GLU A 365 -10.19 -9.25 -25.58
CA GLU A 365 -9.43 -10.43 -26.00
C GLU A 365 -9.09 -11.36 -24.83
N PHE A 366 -8.92 -10.81 -23.62
CA PHE A 366 -8.63 -11.60 -22.42
C PHE A 366 -9.90 -12.11 -21.71
N LEU A 367 -11.09 -11.74 -22.17
CA LEU A 367 -12.36 -12.20 -21.61
C LEU A 367 -12.76 -13.55 -22.22
N THR A 368 -13.15 -14.51 -21.40
CA THR A 368 -13.62 -15.80 -21.92
C THR A 368 -15.07 -15.73 -22.41
N SER A 369 -15.40 -16.61 -23.36
CA SER A 369 -16.78 -16.88 -23.80
C SER A 369 -17.27 -18.26 -23.36
N ARG A 370 -16.49 -18.94 -22.50
CA ARG A 370 -16.69 -20.32 -22.07
C ARG A 370 -17.55 -20.42 -20.80
N TYR A 371 -17.85 -21.64 -20.37
CA TYR A 371 -18.44 -21.88 -19.06
C TYR A 371 -17.42 -21.68 -17.94
N GLY A 372 -17.85 -21.09 -16.84
CA GLY A 372 -17.10 -21.02 -15.58
C GLY A 372 -18.07 -21.08 -14.40
N PHE A 373 -17.58 -21.26 -13.18
CA PHE A 373 -18.44 -21.24 -11.99
C PHE A 373 -19.20 -19.92 -11.87
N ILE A 374 -20.43 -19.99 -11.35
CA ILE A 374 -21.11 -18.83 -10.78
C ILE A 374 -20.19 -18.27 -9.68
N THR A 375 -19.95 -16.96 -9.71
CA THR A 375 -19.00 -16.27 -8.82
C THR A 375 -19.33 -16.52 -7.35
N ASP A 376 -20.62 -16.52 -6.99
CA ASP A 376 -21.12 -16.86 -5.65
C ASP A 376 -20.72 -18.29 -5.22
N TYR A 377 -20.81 -19.29 -6.11
CA TYR A 377 -20.42 -20.67 -5.81
C TYR A 377 -18.95 -20.80 -5.43
N LEU A 378 -18.09 -20.12 -6.19
CA LEU A 378 -16.65 -20.13 -5.96
C LEU A 378 -16.26 -19.30 -4.72
N ALA A 379 -16.98 -18.20 -4.45
CA ALA A 379 -16.80 -17.40 -3.25
C ALA A 379 -17.22 -18.16 -1.97
N GLU A 380 -18.33 -18.89 -1.98
CA GLU A 380 -18.75 -19.77 -0.87
C GLU A 380 -17.73 -20.91 -0.64
N ALA A 381 -17.17 -21.49 -1.70
CA ALA A 381 -16.09 -22.47 -1.60
C ALA A 381 -14.83 -21.91 -0.93
N PHE A 382 -14.46 -20.67 -1.25
CA PHE A 382 -13.31 -20.01 -0.64
C PHE A 382 -13.58 -19.56 0.79
N HIS A 383 -14.77 -19.03 1.07
CA HIS A 383 -15.21 -18.70 2.43
C HIS A 383 -15.21 -19.93 3.35
N PHE A 384 -15.70 -21.07 2.87
CA PHE A 384 -15.63 -22.32 3.64
C PHE A 384 -14.18 -22.69 3.98
N GLN A 385 -13.27 -22.65 3.00
CA GLN A 385 -11.83 -22.90 3.19
C GLN A 385 -11.16 -21.88 4.10
N PHE A 386 -11.61 -20.63 4.08
CA PHE A 386 -11.13 -19.54 4.93
C PHE A 386 -11.49 -19.80 6.39
N LYS A 387 -12.75 -20.16 6.69
CA LYS A 387 -13.23 -20.38 8.06
C LYS A 387 -12.88 -21.74 8.66
N HIS A 388 -12.87 -22.81 7.85
CA HIS A 388 -12.84 -24.19 8.38
C HIS A 388 -11.55 -24.96 8.09
N THR A 389 -10.71 -24.48 7.16
CA THR A 389 -9.52 -25.22 6.71
C THR A 389 -8.22 -24.49 7.08
N ASN A 390 -7.27 -25.23 7.64
CA ASN A 390 -5.91 -24.74 7.89
C ASN A 390 -4.89 -25.75 7.34
N ARG A 391 -4.10 -25.33 6.35
CA ARG A 391 -3.03 -26.14 5.72
C ARG A 391 -1.62 -25.73 6.14
N TYR A 392 -1.47 -24.80 7.09
CA TYR A 392 -0.17 -24.28 7.50
C TYR A 392 0.76 -25.37 8.06
N GLU A 393 0.21 -26.36 8.77
CA GLU A 393 0.95 -27.50 9.30
C GLU A 393 1.38 -28.50 8.21
N GLU A 394 0.50 -28.78 7.22
CA GLU A 394 0.82 -29.59 6.04
C GLU A 394 2.01 -28.99 5.28
N VAL A 395 1.92 -27.68 4.98
CA VAL A 395 2.99 -26.93 4.33
C VAL A 395 4.26 -26.92 5.19
N SER A 396 4.14 -26.69 6.51
CA SER A 396 5.28 -26.63 7.43
C SER A 396 6.10 -27.92 7.52
N ARG A 397 5.46 -29.09 7.37
CA ARG A 397 6.15 -30.39 7.38
C ARG A 397 6.89 -30.70 6.07
N ARG A 398 6.39 -30.20 4.94
CA ARG A 398 6.91 -30.51 3.60
C ARG A 398 7.93 -29.48 3.11
N ILE A 399 7.73 -28.20 3.42
CA ILE A 399 8.59 -27.11 2.94
C ILE A 399 9.95 -27.12 3.66
N LYS A 400 11.02 -26.97 2.89
CA LYS A 400 12.40 -26.89 3.38
C LYS A 400 13.01 -25.58 2.90
N LEU A 401 12.93 -24.54 3.72
CA LEU A 401 13.45 -23.21 3.38
C LEU A 401 14.94 -23.12 3.70
N GLY A 402 15.68 -22.33 2.93
CA GLY A 402 17.11 -22.12 3.14
C GLY A 402 17.42 -21.02 4.16
N LYS A 403 18.70 -20.87 4.49
CA LYS A 403 19.15 -20.13 5.69
C LYS A 403 18.87 -18.61 5.68
N ALA A 404 18.65 -18.02 4.50
CA ALA A 404 18.35 -16.59 4.35
C ALA A 404 16.87 -16.24 4.62
N VAL A 405 16.01 -17.24 4.80
CA VAL A 405 14.58 -17.08 5.08
C VAL A 405 14.38 -16.97 6.58
N GLU A 406 13.90 -15.81 7.05
CA GLU A 406 13.87 -15.48 8.48
C GLU A 406 12.49 -14.97 8.92
N GLY A 407 12.02 -15.41 10.09
CA GLY A 407 10.86 -14.83 10.79
C GLY A 407 9.61 -14.64 9.94
N ARG A 408 9.36 -13.42 9.47
CA ARG A 408 8.17 -13.08 8.65
C ARG A 408 8.27 -13.59 7.22
N ASP A 409 9.47 -13.86 6.69
CA ASP A 409 9.65 -14.48 5.36
C ASP A 409 9.00 -15.86 5.33
N GLU A 410 9.34 -16.71 6.30
CA GLU A 410 8.80 -18.06 6.44
C GLU A 410 7.27 -18.03 6.54
N LYS A 411 6.72 -17.16 7.40
CA LYS A 411 5.27 -17.01 7.57
C LYS A 411 4.59 -16.57 6.27
N GLY A 412 5.17 -15.61 5.54
CA GLY A 412 4.66 -15.15 4.26
C GLY A 412 4.62 -16.26 3.21
N ILE A 413 5.76 -16.93 3.01
CA ILE A 413 5.90 -18.04 2.06
C ILE A 413 4.91 -19.17 2.39
N LYS A 414 4.85 -19.60 3.67
CA LYS A 414 3.95 -20.69 4.11
C LYS A 414 2.48 -20.35 3.90
N LYS A 415 2.05 -19.11 4.15
CA LYS A 415 0.68 -18.69 3.86
C LYS A 415 0.38 -18.66 2.36
N THR A 416 1.28 -18.14 1.53
CA THR A 416 1.10 -18.15 0.06
C THR A 416 0.94 -19.57 -0.48
N VAL A 417 1.79 -20.51 -0.04
CA VAL A 417 1.65 -21.92 -0.43
C VAL A 417 0.33 -22.50 0.11
N SER A 418 -0.04 -22.23 1.36
CA SER A 418 -1.31 -22.71 1.96
C SER A 418 -2.54 -22.24 1.16
N ALA A 419 -2.55 -20.98 0.72
CA ALA A 419 -3.60 -20.44 -0.14
C ALA A 419 -3.65 -21.16 -1.51
N PHE A 420 -2.51 -21.40 -2.14
CA PHE A 420 -2.42 -22.13 -3.40
C PHE A 420 -2.94 -23.57 -3.26
N LEU A 421 -2.64 -24.25 -2.14
CA LEU A 421 -3.18 -25.59 -1.87
C LEU A 421 -4.71 -25.56 -1.71
N LYS A 422 -5.24 -24.59 -0.96
CA LYS A 422 -6.70 -24.44 -0.76
C LYS A 422 -7.46 -24.15 -2.05
N ILE A 423 -6.87 -23.42 -3.00
CA ILE A 423 -7.47 -23.05 -4.28
C ILE A 423 -7.36 -24.18 -5.33
N LEU A 424 -6.16 -24.74 -5.49
CA LEU A 424 -5.84 -25.65 -6.60
C LEU A 424 -6.04 -27.13 -6.25
N HIS A 425 -5.94 -27.49 -4.97
CA HIS A 425 -6.01 -28.86 -4.47
C HIS A 425 -6.95 -28.97 -3.24
N PRO A 426 -8.19 -28.45 -3.28
CA PRO A 426 -9.10 -28.53 -2.13
C PRO A 426 -9.38 -29.99 -1.69
N ASP A 427 -9.19 -30.93 -2.62
CA ASP A 427 -9.46 -32.37 -2.57
C ASP A 427 -8.36 -33.24 -1.96
N GLY A 428 -7.13 -32.73 -1.85
CA GLY A 428 -5.98 -33.53 -1.40
C GLY A 428 -4.64 -32.78 -1.39
N PRO A 429 -3.52 -33.49 -1.21
CA PRO A 429 -2.17 -32.92 -1.33
C PRO A 429 -1.70 -32.91 -2.79
N PRO A 430 -0.91 -31.90 -3.21
CA PRO A 430 -0.35 -31.82 -4.56
C PRO A 430 0.82 -32.80 -4.78
N THR A 431 1.15 -33.07 -6.05
CA THR A 431 2.41 -33.74 -6.42
C THR A 431 3.63 -32.91 -6.03
N ASP A 432 4.82 -33.51 -5.97
CA ASP A 432 6.05 -32.79 -5.58
C ASP A 432 6.40 -31.65 -6.54
N ALA A 433 6.30 -31.88 -7.86
CA ALA A 433 6.58 -30.85 -8.86
C ALA A 433 5.61 -29.64 -8.78
N GLU A 434 4.35 -29.87 -8.42
CA GLU A 434 3.36 -28.83 -8.22
C GLU A 434 3.61 -28.06 -6.92
N PHE A 435 3.88 -28.77 -5.83
CA PHE A 435 4.25 -28.15 -4.55
C PHE A 435 5.51 -27.28 -4.72
N GLU A 436 6.53 -27.79 -5.40
CA GLU A 436 7.76 -27.07 -5.72
C GLU A 436 7.50 -25.81 -6.56
N THR A 437 6.62 -25.89 -7.56
CA THR A 437 6.18 -24.72 -8.34
C THR A 437 5.56 -23.63 -7.45
N TYR A 438 4.74 -24.03 -6.48
CA TYR A 438 4.08 -23.08 -5.56
C TYR A 438 5.05 -22.50 -4.53
N VAL A 439 5.99 -23.31 -4.03
CA VAL A 439 7.07 -22.85 -3.15
C VAL A 439 7.96 -21.85 -3.88
N ALA A 440 8.40 -22.14 -5.11
CA ALA A 440 9.21 -21.23 -5.91
C ALA A 440 8.51 -19.89 -6.13
N TYR A 441 7.22 -19.91 -6.53
CA TYR A 441 6.41 -18.71 -6.69
C TYR A 441 6.27 -17.91 -5.38
N ALA A 442 5.98 -18.58 -4.26
CA ALA A 442 5.82 -17.96 -2.96
C ALA A 442 7.12 -17.30 -2.46
N VAL A 443 8.27 -17.96 -2.66
CA VAL A 443 9.60 -17.42 -2.35
C VAL A 443 9.89 -16.20 -3.22
N GLU A 444 9.56 -16.21 -4.51
CA GLU A 444 9.72 -15.04 -5.38
C GLU A 444 8.88 -13.84 -4.91
N CYS A 445 7.59 -14.07 -4.64
CA CYS A 445 6.68 -13.04 -4.14
C CYS A 445 7.12 -12.43 -2.80
N ARG A 446 7.70 -13.23 -1.90
CA ARG A 446 8.23 -12.73 -0.63
C ARG A 446 9.61 -12.08 -0.78
N ARG A 447 10.48 -12.61 -1.64
CA ARG A 447 11.78 -12.00 -1.95
C ARG A 447 11.62 -10.59 -2.49
N ARG A 448 10.63 -10.35 -3.36
CA ARG A 448 10.28 -9.03 -3.88
C ARG A 448 9.99 -8.00 -2.78
N VAL A 449 9.35 -8.41 -1.68
CA VAL A 449 9.16 -7.59 -0.46
C VAL A 449 10.51 -7.30 0.22
N LYS A 450 11.31 -8.34 0.52
CA LYS A 450 12.59 -8.21 1.24
C LYS A 450 13.61 -7.37 0.47
N GLU A 451 13.66 -7.49 -0.86
CA GLU A 451 14.48 -6.66 -1.73
C GLU A 451 14.17 -5.16 -1.58
N GLN A 452 12.89 -4.75 -1.52
CA GLN A 452 12.58 -3.31 -1.37
C GLN A 452 12.93 -2.79 0.03
N MET A 453 12.75 -3.61 1.07
CA MET A 453 13.13 -3.23 2.44
C MET A 453 14.65 -3.11 2.59
N ASN A 454 15.41 -3.99 1.93
CA ASN A 454 16.87 -3.94 1.83
C ASN A 454 17.37 -2.67 1.09
N LYS A 455 16.64 -2.18 0.07
CA LYS A 455 16.96 -0.89 -0.56
C LYS A 455 16.67 0.30 0.36
N ARG A 456 15.59 0.25 1.14
CA ARG A 456 15.19 1.34 2.06
C ARG A 456 16.02 1.44 3.33
N LYS A 457 16.64 0.34 3.78
CA LYS A 457 17.35 0.28 5.06
C LYS A 457 18.85 0.01 4.85
N PRO A 458 19.74 0.96 5.18
CA PRO A 458 21.17 0.88 4.84
C PRO A 458 22.02 0.02 5.81
N ASP A 459 21.38 -0.75 6.69
CA ASP A 459 21.99 -1.69 7.61
C ASP A 459 21.63 -3.15 7.25
N ASP A 460 22.18 -4.10 7.99
CA ASP A 460 22.09 -5.52 7.62
C ASP A 460 20.75 -6.21 7.97
N GLU A 461 19.74 -5.52 8.54
CA GLU A 461 18.47 -6.16 8.98
C GLU A 461 17.73 -6.90 7.85
N PHE A 462 17.79 -6.37 6.62
CA PHE A 462 17.14 -6.97 5.45
C PHE A 462 18.13 -7.49 4.39
N ALA A 463 19.42 -7.55 4.72
CA ALA A 463 20.50 -7.94 3.80
C ALA A 463 20.37 -9.35 3.21
N ALA A 464 19.72 -10.27 3.92
CA ALA A 464 19.56 -11.67 3.52
C ALA A 464 18.48 -11.87 2.45
N ILE A 465 18.65 -11.26 1.27
CA ILE A 465 17.67 -11.31 0.15
C ILE A 465 17.73 -12.60 -0.69
N HIS A 466 18.76 -13.43 -0.54
CA HIS A 466 18.94 -14.68 -1.30
C HIS A 466 18.03 -15.81 -0.79
N LEU A 467 16.71 -15.56 -0.79
CA LEU A 467 15.73 -16.53 -0.33
C LEU A 467 15.76 -17.79 -1.21
N SER A 468 15.85 -18.94 -0.55
CA SER A 468 16.00 -20.25 -1.18
C SER A 468 15.09 -21.30 -0.54
N TYR A 469 14.91 -22.41 -1.25
CA TYR A 469 14.28 -23.63 -0.72
C TYR A 469 15.02 -24.87 -1.22
N ARG A 470 14.75 -26.03 -0.64
CA ARG A 470 15.27 -27.32 -1.12
C ARG A 470 14.21 -28.09 -1.88
N ASN A 471 14.55 -28.51 -3.10
CA ASN A 471 13.68 -29.30 -3.97
C ASN A 471 13.54 -30.75 -3.46
N ALA A 472 12.76 -31.56 -4.18
CA ALA A 472 12.57 -32.98 -3.85
C ALA A 472 13.88 -33.80 -3.87
N ASN A 473 14.85 -33.43 -4.71
CA ASN A 473 16.17 -34.07 -4.82
C ASN A 473 17.12 -33.67 -3.67
N GLY A 474 16.81 -32.60 -2.94
CA GLY A 474 17.64 -32.04 -1.87
C GLY A 474 18.54 -30.87 -2.28
N ASP A 475 18.52 -30.48 -3.56
CA ASP A 475 19.27 -29.32 -4.09
C ASP A 475 18.70 -28.01 -3.52
N GLU A 476 19.57 -27.06 -3.19
CA GLU A 476 19.16 -25.74 -2.72
C GLU A 476 19.00 -24.75 -3.88
N ILE A 477 17.78 -24.30 -4.11
CA ILE A 477 17.37 -23.43 -5.21
C ILE A 477 17.17 -22.00 -4.68
N VAL A 478 18.07 -21.09 -5.05
CA VAL A 478 17.90 -19.64 -4.80
C VAL A 478 16.95 -19.07 -5.84
N VAL A 479 15.83 -18.50 -5.39
CA VAL A 479 14.81 -17.91 -6.27
C VAL A 479 15.11 -16.43 -6.48
N PHE A 480 14.96 -15.93 -7.70
CA PHE A 480 15.19 -14.52 -8.06
C PHE A 480 13.93 -13.90 -8.66
N CYS A 481 13.66 -12.64 -8.34
CA CYS A 481 12.63 -11.87 -9.02
C CYS A 481 13.12 -11.53 -10.45
N PRO A 482 12.35 -11.84 -11.52
CA PRO A 482 12.83 -11.68 -12.90
C PRO A 482 13.30 -10.27 -13.24
N GLU A 483 12.63 -9.25 -12.69
CA GLU A 483 12.91 -7.84 -12.94
C GLU A 483 14.20 -7.34 -12.26
N SER A 484 14.55 -7.86 -11.08
CA SER A 484 15.64 -7.34 -10.26
C SER A 484 16.92 -8.20 -10.28
N LYS A 485 16.86 -9.42 -10.83
CA LYS A 485 17.95 -10.42 -10.84
C LYS A 485 19.30 -9.87 -11.31
N HIS A 486 19.27 -8.94 -12.26
CA HIS A 486 20.46 -8.32 -12.88
C HIS A 486 20.68 -6.87 -12.45
N ALA A 487 19.82 -6.33 -11.57
CA ALA A 487 19.88 -4.95 -11.12
C ALA A 487 20.76 -4.82 -9.87
N ALA A 488 22.02 -4.41 -10.06
CA ALA A 488 23.00 -4.27 -8.98
C ALA A 488 22.49 -3.42 -7.81
N ALA A 489 21.77 -2.33 -8.09
CA ALA A 489 21.18 -1.45 -7.06
C ALA A 489 20.09 -2.12 -6.19
N THR A 490 19.55 -3.27 -6.60
CA THR A 490 18.61 -4.08 -5.80
C THR A 490 19.28 -5.30 -5.18
N GLN A 491 20.23 -5.93 -5.89
CA GLN A 491 20.96 -7.11 -5.37
C GLN A 491 22.00 -6.72 -4.30
N GLU A 492 22.69 -5.60 -4.50
CA GLU A 492 23.80 -5.11 -3.66
C GLU A 492 23.62 -3.60 -3.36
N PRO A 493 22.56 -3.19 -2.63
CA PRO A 493 22.37 -1.79 -2.25
C PRO A 493 23.52 -1.31 -1.35
N ALA A 494 23.92 -0.05 -1.53
CA ALA A 494 25.06 0.53 -0.85
C ALA A 494 24.85 0.63 0.67
N ARG A 495 25.59 -0.19 1.44
CA ARG A 495 25.52 -0.22 2.91
C ARG A 495 26.44 0.80 3.55
N ARG A 496 26.04 1.35 4.71
CA ARG A 496 26.88 2.25 5.50
C ARG A 496 27.92 1.46 6.29
N SER A 497 29.06 1.20 5.66
CA SER A 497 30.23 0.59 6.32
C SER A 497 30.80 1.50 7.42
N LEU A 498 30.77 1.04 8.67
CA LEU A 498 31.68 1.53 9.70
C LEU A 498 33.10 1.06 9.34
N LYS A 499 34.08 1.97 9.29
CA LYS A 499 35.48 1.64 9.02
C LYS A 499 36.06 0.75 10.12
N VAL A 500 35.93 -0.56 9.97
CA VAL A 500 36.67 -1.54 10.77
C VAL A 500 38.08 -1.65 10.20
N ILE A 501 39.07 -1.30 11.03
CA ILE A 501 40.49 -1.49 10.73
C ILE A 501 40.85 -2.90 11.19
N ASP A 502 41.21 -3.78 10.25
CA ASP A 502 42.02 -4.96 10.57
C ASP A 502 42.88 -5.41 9.38
N GLN A 503 44.09 -5.89 9.69
CA GLN A 503 45.12 -6.33 8.74
C GLN A 503 45.19 -7.89 8.70
N PRO A 504 46.16 -8.52 8.00
CA PRO A 504 46.31 -8.53 6.54
C PRO A 504 46.34 -9.98 5.98
N ARG A 505 46.20 -10.13 4.65
CA ARG A 505 46.60 -11.37 3.95
C ARG A 505 47.89 -11.14 3.15
N ALA A 506 48.87 -12.01 3.39
CA ALA A 506 50.13 -12.12 2.65
C ALA A 506 49.95 -12.86 1.30
N ALA A 507 50.89 -12.86 0.33
CA ALA A 507 51.93 -11.89 -0.06
C ALA A 507 52.58 -12.38 -1.37
N SER A 508 53.03 -11.44 -2.22
CA SER A 508 54.11 -11.58 -3.24
C SER A 508 54.24 -10.21 -3.93
N GLU A 509 55.16 -9.33 -3.50
CA GLU A 509 56.56 -9.20 -4.01
C GLU A 509 56.60 -8.76 -5.49
N GLN A 510 57.34 -7.74 -5.95
CA GLN A 510 58.56 -7.01 -5.50
C GLN A 510 58.42 -5.50 -5.91
N THR A 511 59.14 -4.46 -5.45
CA THR A 511 60.16 -4.16 -4.41
C THR A 511 60.12 -2.62 -4.18
N HIS A 512 60.48 -2.02 -3.04
CA HIS A 512 61.84 -1.81 -2.51
C HIS A 512 61.80 -1.40 -1.02
N GLN A 513 62.80 -1.81 -0.23
CA GLN A 513 63.11 -1.33 1.14
C GLN A 513 63.89 0.01 1.07
N VAL A 514 64.17 0.81 2.11
CA VAL A 514 64.45 0.64 3.57
C VAL A 514 64.12 2.02 4.27
N SER A 515 64.05 2.27 5.60
CA SER A 515 64.38 1.52 6.83
C SER A 515 63.55 1.93 8.07
N GLU A 516 63.40 0.98 9.00
CA GLU A 516 63.58 1.04 10.48
C GLU A 516 62.80 2.01 11.42
N SER A 517 62.31 1.39 12.50
CA SER A 517 61.62 1.97 13.69
C SER A 517 62.62 2.19 14.85
N PRO A 518 62.28 2.84 16.00
CA PRO A 518 61.36 2.23 16.97
C PRO A 518 60.58 3.16 17.94
N ALA A 519 59.64 2.52 18.65
CA ALA A 519 59.20 2.77 20.04
C ALA A 519 58.52 4.11 20.43
N ALA A 520 57.48 3.97 21.26
CA ALA A 520 56.67 5.05 21.78
C ALA A 520 57.18 5.57 23.14
N SER A 521 56.97 6.87 23.40
CA SER A 521 56.78 7.38 24.75
C SER A 521 55.82 8.58 24.75
N VAL A 522 54.88 8.54 25.68
CA VAL A 522 53.74 9.45 25.92
C VAL A 522 54.17 10.91 26.13
N VAL A 523 53.35 11.88 25.68
CA VAL A 523 52.83 13.07 26.43
C VAL A 523 52.31 14.14 25.46
N GLY A 524 51.17 14.79 25.81
CA GLY A 524 50.80 16.12 25.29
C GLY A 524 49.78 16.14 24.14
N LEU A 525 48.53 16.50 24.46
CA LEU A 525 47.58 16.99 23.46
C LEU A 525 47.90 18.46 23.14
N GLU A 526 48.66 18.70 22.07
CA GLU A 526 48.61 19.97 21.35
C GLU A 526 47.91 19.76 20.00
N ALA A 527 46.89 20.56 19.73
CA ALA A 527 46.12 20.48 18.50
C ALA A 527 46.94 21.06 17.33
N THR A 528 47.50 20.20 16.49
CA THR A 528 48.09 20.60 15.21
C THR A 528 47.03 21.29 14.36
N ARG A 529 47.25 22.56 14.04
CA ARG A 529 46.42 23.31 13.08
C ARG A 529 46.51 22.62 11.72
N ALA A 530 45.40 22.04 11.26
CA ALA A 530 45.23 21.72 9.85
C ALA A 530 45.19 23.02 9.04
N GLU A 531 45.91 23.05 7.91
CA GLU A 531 45.84 24.18 6.99
C GLU A 531 44.47 24.22 6.29
N LEU A 532 43.88 25.41 6.22
CA LEU A 532 42.60 25.62 5.53
C LEU A 532 42.82 25.57 4.01
N SER A 533 42.02 24.75 3.32
CA SER A 533 42.06 24.56 1.87
C SER A 533 40.78 25.04 1.20
N GLU A 534 40.86 25.32 -0.10
CA GLU A 534 39.70 25.63 -0.93
C GLU A 534 38.83 24.38 -1.12
N GLN A 535 37.51 24.56 -1.17
CA GLN A 535 36.53 23.47 -1.24
C GLN A 535 35.39 23.80 -2.18
N HIS A 536 35.09 22.88 -3.09
CA HIS A 536 33.97 22.96 -4.02
C HIS A 536 33.16 21.68 -3.91
N PHE A 537 31.93 21.76 -3.42
CA PHE A 537 31.07 20.59 -3.23
C PHE A 537 29.59 20.93 -3.37
N THR A 538 28.76 19.89 -3.45
CA THR A 538 27.30 20.02 -3.47
C THR A 538 26.76 19.37 -2.20
N ILE A 539 25.99 20.13 -1.44
CA ILE A 539 25.10 19.60 -0.41
C ILE A 539 23.90 19.05 -1.16
N LEU A 540 23.61 17.75 -1.03
CA LEU A 540 22.52 17.08 -1.71
C LEU A 540 21.19 17.26 -0.98
N TYR A 541 20.08 17.03 -1.68
CA TYR A 541 18.76 17.11 -1.07
C TYR A 541 18.59 16.05 0.03
N GLY A 542 18.37 16.50 1.26
CA GLY A 542 18.18 15.64 2.43
C GLY A 542 19.41 15.49 3.32
N ASP A 543 20.57 16.01 2.90
CA ASP A 543 21.82 15.93 3.65
C ASP A 543 21.73 16.60 5.03
N THR A 544 22.44 16.03 6.00
CA THR A 544 22.56 16.53 7.38
C THR A 544 24.03 16.66 7.75
N GLY A 545 24.36 17.51 8.73
CA GLY A 545 25.72 17.76 9.21
C GLY A 545 26.30 19.11 8.77
N TYR A 546 25.54 19.90 8.02
CA TYR A 546 25.94 21.19 7.45
C TYR A 546 25.33 22.37 8.22
N SER A 547 25.65 22.51 9.51
CA SER A 547 25.36 23.75 10.24
C SER A 547 26.34 24.86 9.81
N TYR A 548 26.02 26.14 10.03
CA TYR A 548 26.97 27.22 9.73
C TYR A 548 28.29 27.09 10.49
N GLU A 549 28.25 26.54 11.71
CA GLU A 549 29.44 26.29 12.51
C GLU A 549 30.31 25.17 11.91
N SER A 550 29.72 24.07 11.43
CA SER A 550 30.48 23.00 10.77
C SER A 550 30.98 23.39 9.38
N LEU A 551 30.18 24.17 8.64
CA LEU A 551 30.44 24.58 7.26
C LEU A 551 31.47 25.71 7.17
N MET A 552 31.40 26.69 8.07
CA MET A 552 32.09 27.98 7.94
C MET A 552 33.01 28.29 9.13
N GLY A 553 32.75 27.69 10.30
CA GLY A 553 33.48 27.94 11.56
C GLY A 553 35.02 27.87 11.46
N PRO A 554 35.62 26.92 10.72
CA PRO A 554 37.07 26.90 10.53
C PRO A 554 37.63 28.16 9.82
N TYR A 555 36.89 28.70 8.85
CA TYR A 555 37.28 29.87 8.03
C TYR A 555 36.98 31.22 8.72
N LEU A 556 35.99 31.26 9.61
CA LEU A 556 35.66 32.45 10.43
C LEU A 556 36.77 32.81 11.44
N ARG A 557 37.63 31.85 11.82
CA ARG A 557 38.70 32.07 12.80
C ARG A 557 39.74 33.05 12.26
N GLY A 558 39.95 34.15 12.99
CA GLY A 558 40.90 35.20 12.62
C GLY A 558 40.33 36.25 11.68
N ALA A 559 39.09 36.10 11.20
CA ALA A 559 38.36 37.18 10.55
C ALA A 559 37.88 38.19 11.62
N LYS A 560 37.96 39.49 11.32
CA LYS A 560 37.40 40.58 12.14
C LYS A 560 36.17 41.20 11.49
N GLU A 561 36.09 41.17 10.16
CA GLU A 561 34.98 41.74 9.41
C GLU A 561 34.41 40.72 8.41
N ILE A 562 33.08 40.64 8.38
CA ILE A 562 32.30 39.79 7.49
C ILE A 562 31.39 40.67 6.65
N VAL A 563 31.38 40.49 5.33
CA VAL A 563 30.39 41.09 4.44
C VAL A 563 29.55 39.97 3.83
N ILE A 564 28.23 40.05 4.01
CA ILE A 564 27.24 39.09 3.52
C ILE A 564 26.35 39.78 2.49
N GLU A 565 26.39 39.29 1.27
CA GLU A 565 25.40 39.59 0.25
C GLU A 565 24.44 38.39 0.15
N ASP A 566 23.19 38.58 0.57
CA ASP A 566 22.11 37.61 0.39
C ASP A 566 20.78 38.34 0.18
N PRO A 567 20.16 38.26 -1.02
CA PRO A 567 18.95 39.00 -1.33
C PRO A 567 17.71 38.48 -0.58
N TYR A 568 17.78 37.32 0.09
CA TYR A 568 16.63 36.64 0.68
C TYR A 568 16.61 36.63 2.21
N ILE A 569 17.24 37.60 2.90
CA ILE A 569 17.04 37.77 4.35
C ILE A 569 15.78 38.59 4.61
N ARG A 570 14.60 37.96 4.36
CA ARG A 570 13.28 38.62 4.35
C ARG A 570 12.28 38.00 5.34
N LEU A 571 12.11 36.69 5.27
CA LEU A 571 11.08 35.95 6.03
C LEU A 571 11.59 35.53 7.42
N GLN A 572 10.66 35.22 8.33
CA GLN A 572 10.98 34.84 9.73
C GLN A 572 12.07 33.76 9.84
N HIS A 573 12.01 32.71 9.01
CA HIS A 573 12.99 31.61 9.03
C HIS A 573 14.34 32.01 8.41
N GLN A 574 14.35 32.92 7.44
CA GLN A 574 15.57 33.46 6.83
C GLN A 574 16.31 34.39 7.80
N ILE A 575 15.57 35.19 8.58
CA ILE A 575 16.14 35.98 9.67
C ILE A 575 16.68 35.05 10.78
N GLN A 576 15.95 33.99 11.15
CA GLN A 576 16.46 32.98 12.11
C GLN A 576 17.70 32.24 11.60
N ASN A 577 17.79 31.99 10.30
CA ASN A 577 18.97 31.45 9.64
C ASN A 577 20.17 32.42 9.76
N PHE A 578 19.95 33.73 9.53
CA PHE A 578 20.97 34.76 9.74
C PHE A 578 21.40 34.89 11.21
N VAL A 579 20.47 34.85 12.17
CA VAL A 579 20.79 34.80 13.62
C VAL A 579 21.75 33.65 13.93
N ARG A 580 21.45 32.44 13.45
CA ARG A 580 22.28 31.24 13.67
C ARG A 580 23.64 31.30 12.97
N PHE A 581 23.77 32.07 11.89
CA PHE A 581 25.07 32.41 11.31
C PHE A 581 25.85 33.37 12.23
N CYS A 582 25.21 34.42 12.73
CA CYS A 582 25.85 35.36 13.66
C CYS A 582 26.29 34.69 14.96
N GLU A 583 25.52 33.73 15.49
CA GLU A 583 25.94 32.87 16.61
C GLU A 583 27.26 32.11 16.32
N ALA A 584 27.42 31.59 15.09
CA ALA A 584 28.65 30.92 14.67
C ALA A 584 29.83 31.91 14.52
N ALA A 585 29.57 33.14 14.06
CA ALA A 585 30.57 34.21 13.98
C ALA A 585 31.03 34.68 15.37
N VAL A 586 30.11 34.86 16.33
CA VAL A 586 30.42 35.20 17.73
C VAL A 586 31.23 34.07 18.39
N LYS A 587 30.84 32.81 18.18
CA LYS A 587 31.61 31.63 18.65
C LYS A 587 33.05 31.56 18.10
N ALA A 588 33.31 32.11 16.91
CA ALA A 588 34.67 32.19 16.37
C ALA A 588 35.56 33.19 17.12
N GLY A 589 34.97 34.13 17.87
CA GLY A 589 35.62 34.98 18.88
C GLY A 589 36.49 36.13 18.35
N THR A 590 36.77 36.20 17.05
CA THR A 590 37.61 37.24 16.44
C THR A 590 36.82 38.32 15.69
N VAL A 591 35.57 38.02 15.33
CA VAL A 591 34.69 38.90 14.55
C VAL A 591 34.28 40.10 15.39
N LYS A 592 34.32 41.30 14.79
CA LYS A 592 33.92 42.58 15.39
C LYS A 592 32.92 43.37 14.56
N LYS A 593 32.81 43.08 13.26
CA LYS A 593 31.85 43.73 12.38
C LYS A 593 31.22 42.74 11.40
N ILE A 594 29.91 42.84 11.20
CA ILE A 594 29.14 42.12 10.20
C ILE A 594 28.38 43.16 9.37
N GLN A 595 28.60 43.17 8.07
CA GLN A 595 27.81 43.96 7.12
C GLN A 595 26.86 43.01 6.37
N LEU A 596 25.56 43.27 6.42
CA LEU A 596 24.54 42.57 5.64
C LEU A 596 24.04 43.48 4.51
N VAL A 597 24.07 42.97 3.28
CA VAL A 597 23.41 43.55 2.11
C VAL A 597 22.26 42.62 1.72
N THR A 598 21.03 43.13 1.77
CA THR A 598 19.81 42.38 1.45
C THR A 598 18.87 43.22 0.56
N SER A 599 17.72 42.65 0.18
CA SER A 599 16.68 43.32 -0.61
C SER A 599 15.29 42.93 -0.11
N PHE A 600 14.30 43.78 -0.32
CA PHE A 600 12.91 43.57 0.13
C PHE A 600 11.94 43.87 -1.00
N GLU A 601 10.90 43.05 -1.14
CA GLU A 601 9.93 43.13 -2.25
C GLU A 601 9.01 44.33 -2.14
N ASP A 602 8.66 44.73 -0.93
CA ASP A 602 7.83 45.89 -0.64
C ASP A 602 8.22 46.58 0.69
N GLN A 603 7.61 47.74 0.94
CA GLN A 603 7.90 48.58 2.10
C GLN A 603 7.37 47.99 3.42
N ALA A 604 6.33 47.15 3.41
CA ALA A 604 5.80 46.51 4.60
C ALA A 604 6.72 45.37 5.07
N GLN A 605 7.20 44.54 4.13
CA GLN A 605 8.21 43.52 4.37
C GLN A 605 9.52 44.14 4.89
N ALA A 606 9.95 45.27 4.32
CA ALA A 606 11.13 46.01 4.78
C ALA A 606 10.99 46.51 6.23
N VAL A 607 9.81 47.00 6.63
CA VAL A 607 9.54 47.43 8.01
C VAL A 607 9.50 46.23 8.97
N GLU A 608 8.83 45.13 8.60
CA GLU A 608 8.71 43.94 9.48
C GLU A 608 10.06 43.24 9.68
N ALA A 609 10.85 43.09 8.62
CA ALA A 609 12.20 42.53 8.70
C ALA A 609 13.18 43.50 9.39
N GLY A 610 13.07 44.80 9.10
CA GLY A 610 13.90 45.85 9.70
C GLY A 610 13.83 45.87 11.23
N ASN A 611 12.63 45.80 11.80
CA ASN A 611 12.45 45.75 13.26
C ASN A 611 13.20 44.55 13.90
N LYS A 612 13.10 43.36 13.28
CA LYS A 612 13.74 42.13 13.78
C LYS A 612 15.26 42.14 13.61
N LEU A 613 15.76 42.81 12.57
CA LEU A 613 17.19 43.00 12.34
C LEU A 613 17.78 44.06 13.28
N GLU A 614 17.00 45.06 13.70
CA GLU A 614 17.39 46.02 14.73
C GLU A 614 17.47 45.34 16.11
N ASP A 615 16.51 44.49 16.48
CA ASP A 615 16.59 43.65 17.69
C ASP A 615 17.88 42.81 17.71
N LEU A 616 18.23 42.19 16.57
CA LEU A 616 19.48 41.44 16.41
C LEU A 616 20.72 42.35 16.48
N LYS A 617 20.67 43.56 15.91
CA LYS A 617 21.76 44.55 16.00
C LYS A 617 22.07 44.89 17.45
N GLN A 618 21.04 45.17 18.27
CA GLN A 618 21.23 45.43 19.70
C GLN A 618 21.81 44.21 20.44
N SER A 619 21.29 43.00 20.16
CA SER A 619 21.82 41.77 20.76
C SER A 619 23.28 41.46 20.39
N LEU A 620 23.75 41.86 19.20
CA LEU A 620 25.15 41.69 18.78
C LEU A 620 26.08 42.74 19.41
N ILE A 621 25.59 43.96 19.67
CA ILE A 621 26.34 44.98 20.41
C ILE A 621 26.66 44.49 21.83
N GLU A 622 25.73 43.80 22.50
CA GLU A 622 25.99 43.15 23.80
C GLU A 622 27.09 42.07 23.74
N ALA A 623 27.33 41.48 22.56
CA ALA A 623 28.39 40.52 22.30
C ALA A 623 29.69 41.17 21.74
N ASP A 624 29.79 42.51 21.76
CA ASP A 624 30.91 43.29 21.20
C ASP A 624 31.15 43.03 19.70
N VAL A 625 30.05 42.98 18.93
CA VAL A 625 30.01 42.87 17.46
C VAL A 625 29.05 43.90 16.87
N GLU A 626 29.53 44.74 15.95
CA GLU A 626 28.71 45.70 15.21
C GLU A 626 28.00 45.02 14.02
N LEU A 627 26.68 45.21 13.88
CA LEU A 627 25.91 44.80 12.70
C LEU A 627 25.45 46.03 11.92
N ASP A 628 25.86 46.14 10.65
CA ASP A 628 25.32 47.11 9.70
C ASP A 628 24.47 46.44 8.64
N VAL A 629 23.28 46.99 8.38
CA VAL A 629 22.34 46.46 7.38
C VAL A 629 22.14 47.51 6.29
N SER A 630 22.33 47.10 5.04
CA SER A 630 22.16 47.91 3.84
C SER A 630 21.20 47.24 2.87
N ILE A 631 20.47 48.05 2.09
CA ILE A 631 19.43 47.58 1.18
C ILE A 631 19.87 47.88 -0.25
N ASN A 632 20.00 46.84 -1.08
CA ASN A 632 20.31 46.96 -2.51
C ASN A 632 19.28 46.16 -3.33
N GLN A 633 18.36 46.86 -4.00
CA GLN A 633 17.29 46.23 -4.78
C GLN A 633 17.77 45.52 -6.05
N ASN A 634 19.01 45.77 -6.50
CA ASN A 634 19.62 45.11 -7.66
C ASN A 634 20.53 43.93 -7.24
N LEU A 635 20.45 43.47 -5.99
CA LEU A 635 21.27 42.36 -5.50
C LEU A 635 20.76 41.01 -5.99
N HIS A 636 21.66 40.22 -6.58
CA HIS A 636 21.34 38.87 -7.09
C HIS A 636 22.31 37.78 -6.59
N ASP A 637 23.58 38.14 -6.36
CA ASP A 637 24.61 37.22 -5.90
C ASP A 637 24.38 36.80 -4.44
N ARG A 638 24.88 35.61 -4.09
CA ARG A 638 24.97 35.12 -2.70
C ARG A 638 26.42 34.84 -2.35
N GLU A 639 27.02 35.74 -1.58
CA GLU A 639 28.45 35.74 -1.29
C GLU A 639 28.72 36.20 0.14
N ILE A 640 29.60 35.48 0.84
CA ILE A 640 30.07 35.82 2.18
C ILE A 640 31.58 36.02 2.08
N ARG A 641 32.03 37.27 2.25
CA ARG A 641 33.43 37.68 2.17
C ARG A 641 33.98 37.92 3.57
N LEU A 642 35.17 37.38 3.85
CA LEU A 642 35.88 37.51 5.13
C LEU A 642 37.16 38.32 4.92
N ASP A 643 37.47 39.25 5.84
CA ASP A 643 38.68 40.09 5.78
C ASP A 643 40.01 39.31 5.86
N ASN A 644 39.97 38.06 6.30
CA ASN A 644 41.11 37.13 6.26
C ASN A 644 41.37 36.52 4.85
N GLY A 645 40.62 36.95 3.83
CA GLY A 645 40.80 36.62 2.41
C GLY A 645 39.95 35.46 1.89
N TRP A 646 39.14 34.83 2.75
CA TRP A 646 38.24 33.76 2.34
C TRP A 646 36.90 34.30 1.82
N THR A 647 36.39 33.67 0.77
CA THR A 647 35.08 33.96 0.17
C THR A 647 34.29 32.66 0.07
N ILE A 648 33.02 32.70 0.46
CA ILE A 648 32.12 31.55 0.49
C ILE A 648 30.86 31.89 -0.31
N LYS A 649 30.60 31.14 -1.39
CA LYS A 649 29.36 31.23 -2.18
C LYS A 649 28.52 30.00 -1.92
N ILE A 650 27.22 30.23 -1.68
CA ILE A 650 26.23 29.17 -1.51
C ILE A 650 25.10 29.47 -2.50
N GLY A 651 24.78 28.54 -3.39
CA GLY A 651 23.82 28.79 -4.49
C GLY A 651 22.43 29.24 -4.01
N ARG A 652 22.05 28.84 -2.80
CA ARG A 652 20.80 29.20 -2.11
C ARG A 652 20.94 30.30 -1.04
N GLY A 653 22.13 30.90 -0.88
CA GLY A 653 22.43 31.79 0.24
C GLY A 653 22.39 31.05 1.57
N LEU A 654 21.97 31.72 2.64
CA LEU A 654 21.77 31.11 3.96
C LEU A 654 20.51 30.21 4.01
N ASP A 655 19.60 30.30 3.03
CA ASP A 655 18.31 29.58 3.02
C ASP A 655 18.36 28.21 2.31
N PHE A 656 19.31 27.37 2.76
CA PHE A 656 19.53 26.02 2.24
C PHE A 656 18.98 24.89 3.15
N TYR A 657 18.22 25.18 4.19
CA TYR A 657 17.62 24.13 5.03
C TYR A 657 16.20 23.76 4.61
N GLN A 658 15.83 22.50 4.78
CA GLN A 658 14.44 22.06 4.66
C GLN A 658 13.62 22.60 5.84
N ARG A 659 12.33 22.84 5.58
CA ARG A 659 11.35 23.11 6.64
C ARG A 659 11.18 21.84 7.49
N PRO A 660 11.23 21.91 8.83
CA PRO A 660 10.99 20.74 9.65
C PRO A 660 9.52 20.30 9.55
N GLY A 661 9.29 18.99 9.59
CA GLY A 661 7.95 18.39 9.55
C GLY A 661 7.14 18.65 10.83
N SER A 662 7.83 18.79 11.97
CA SER A 662 7.26 19.17 13.26
C SER A 662 8.23 20.05 14.06
N TRP A 663 7.71 20.97 14.88
CA TRP A 663 8.52 21.74 15.84
C TRP A 663 9.17 20.90 16.96
N PHE A 664 8.80 19.62 17.07
CA PHE A 664 9.35 18.68 18.05
C PHE A 664 10.22 17.60 17.40
N GLU A 665 10.69 17.79 16.17
CA GLU A 665 11.62 16.85 15.52
C GLU A 665 13.09 17.22 15.73
N LEU A 666 13.96 16.20 15.72
CA LEU A 666 15.40 16.38 15.69
C LEU A 666 15.80 17.14 14.43
N GLY A 667 16.63 18.17 14.59
CA GLY A 667 16.90 19.16 13.54
C GLY A 667 16.18 20.49 13.70
N THR A 668 15.15 20.60 14.57
CA THR A 668 14.45 21.89 14.78
C THR A 668 15.39 22.96 15.36
N SER A 669 16.04 22.65 16.48
CA SER A 669 16.99 23.54 17.15
C SER A 669 18.39 23.41 16.56
N ASP A 670 18.97 22.21 16.56
CA ASP A 670 20.31 21.92 16.06
C ASP A 670 20.32 21.73 14.53
N LEU A 671 20.96 22.65 13.81
CA LEU A 671 21.07 22.59 12.35
C LEU A 671 22.01 21.48 11.84
N SER A 672 22.88 20.92 12.68
CA SER A 672 23.70 19.76 12.28
C SER A 672 22.82 18.52 12.04
N LEU A 673 21.64 18.45 12.65
CA LEU A 673 20.64 17.39 12.45
C LEU A 673 19.55 17.79 11.45
N ARG A 674 19.58 19.02 10.91
CA ARG A 674 18.59 19.49 9.94
C ARG A 674 18.94 19.02 8.53
N ARG A 675 17.94 18.53 7.80
CA ARG A 675 18.04 18.20 6.38
C ARG A 675 18.20 19.45 5.52
N CYS A 676 19.04 19.38 4.51
CA CYS A 676 19.32 20.48 3.58
C CYS A 676 18.54 20.35 2.26
N LEU A 677 18.28 21.48 1.63
CA LEU A 677 17.91 21.58 0.23
C LEU A 677 19.19 21.49 -0.60
N GLU A 678 19.09 20.96 -1.83
CA GLU A 678 20.26 20.86 -2.70
C GLU A 678 20.86 22.24 -2.99
N THR A 679 22.17 22.38 -2.75
CA THR A 679 22.90 23.61 -3.05
C THR A 679 24.38 23.34 -3.30
N LYS A 680 24.99 24.14 -4.18
CA LYS A 680 26.45 24.16 -4.36
C LYS A 680 27.08 25.10 -3.36
N VAL A 681 28.23 24.72 -2.83
CA VAL A 681 29.06 25.51 -1.94
C VAL A 681 30.47 25.60 -2.53
N ASP A 682 30.92 26.83 -2.70
CA ASP A 682 32.25 27.17 -3.21
C ASP A 682 32.97 28.02 -2.15
N ILE A 683 34.03 27.49 -1.55
CA ILE A 683 34.89 28.14 -0.56
C ILE A 683 36.27 28.32 -1.18
N PHE A 684 36.68 29.55 -1.43
CA PHE A 684 37.92 29.88 -2.12
C PHE A 684 38.58 31.10 -1.49
N LYS A 685 39.88 31.28 -1.74
CA LYS A 685 40.65 32.38 -1.17
C LYS A 685 40.93 33.42 -2.25
N CYS A 686 40.30 34.57 -2.12
CA CYS A 686 40.62 35.70 -2.98
C CYS A 686 42.04 36.18 -2.67
N SER A 687 42.95 36.08 -3.64
CA SER A 687 44.22 36.80 -3.58
C SER A 687 43.93 38.29 -3.49
N ALA A 688 44.40 38.96 -2.45
CA ALA A 688 44.22 40.41 -2.30
C ALA A 688 44.76 41.13 -3.55
N ALA A 689 43.93 41.97 -4.16
CA ALA A 689 44.43 42.99 -5.06
C ALA A 689 45.35 43.93 -4.24
N ALA A 690 46.53 44.21 -4.78
CA ALA A 690 47.52 45.11 -4.18
C ALA A 690 47.11 46.59 -4.30
#